data_AF-A0A3D9FVV5-F1
#
_entry.id   AF-A0A3D9FVV5-F1
#
_cell.length_a   1.000
_cell.length_b   1.000
_cell.length_c   1.000
_cell.angle_alpha   90.00
_cell.angle_beta   90.00
_cell.angle_gamma   90.00
#
_symmetry.space_group_name_H-M   'P 1'
#
loop_
_entity.id
_entity.type
_entity.pdbx_description
1 polymer ?
#
loop_
_entity_poly.entity_id
_entity_poly.type
_entity_poly.pdbx_seq_one_letter_code
_entity_poly.pdbx_strand_id
1 'polypeptide(L)'
;MKKNPTSILGFLCVLAILGIIYTTMMPQYISKEEEALAEFSTERALNQVEIIAQKPHYVGSTNHELVANYLKLELNRIGLETSTQEGFTLNDKGLLVKSKNILARIKGTNNTKALLLLSHYDSAPHSFSKGASDDASGVATILEGIRAFLYSKQPQKNDIIILFSDAEELGLNGAALFVNKHPWAKDVGLVLNFEARGSSGPSYMLMETNKGNQALVKEFSNAKATYPVSNSLMYSIYKMLPNDTDLTVFREQGNIQGFNFAFIDGHYNYHTQQDDVQHLNKTTLAHQGTYLMPLLKYFSNIDLNATTSTQDDVYFSIPFSFINYPFDWVMPMTLIALGLLILFIFIGKAKRLITFREIFKGFVPLLGSIIIAGLVTFLGWKIVLQFYPQYSDLLNGFTYNGHAYIGAFVTLSIAICFAFYHHFSEAKSTMNHYVSPLLLWIIINAVIANSLTGAGFLIIPVYFGILLFGIYVFTQHYSLGMNLLFGIPALVIVSPFIVMFPIGLGLKILYGSAILTVLTFGLLLPIFGSFVKKGAWTMFFFAVSIGFFIYAGYHSGYEHGKAKSNSLLYVYNANTNSAVWTTYDVNLDEWTKSYLGEKNQKAVGLNSLPLASKYNSGFTYSAIAPVVDIPKPTISFLRDSVIGNKRYLKIRITPNRKVNRYDIFANPKMTLYNFKANGVSELGAKTNRLEREGAKILCYYVVGNEPLEMEFYINKASIFDMDLIESSFDLMTNPLLKVKPRSDWMMPTPFVLNDAVLIQQKIKRYVAPVAPIVTAPVVDSLAIAKDSLKPAVVKPQ
;
A
#
# COMPACT_ATOMS: atom_id res chain seq x y z
N MET A 1 12.13 -9.46 55.51
CA MET A 1 11.94 -8.67 54.26
C MET A 1 10.57 -9.01 53.67
N LYS A 2 9.58 -8.11 53.71
CA LYS A 2 8.24 -8.42 53.18
C LYS A 2 8.31 -8.52 51.66
N LYS A 3 8.06 -9.70 51.11
CA LYS A 3 7.75 -9.89 49.68
C LYS A 3 6.54 -9.01 49.38
N ASN A 4 6.69 -7.99 48.54
CA ASN A 4 5.58 -7.16 48.11
C ASN A 4 5.17 -7.60 46.69
N PRO A 5 4.17 -8.49 46.53
CA PRO A 5 3.79 -9.05 45.23
C PRO A 5 3.15 -8.04 44.27
N THR A 6 2.95 -6.80 44.70
CA THR A 6 2.22 -5.75 43.96
C THR A 6 2.85 -5.38 42.61
N SER A 7 4.18 -5.36 42.48
CA SER A 7 4.83 -5.04 41.19
C SER A 7 4.60 -6.13 40.14
N ILE A 8 4.70 -7.40 40.56
CA ILE A 8 4.44 -8.55 39.68
C ILE A 8 2.97 -8.59 39.29
N LEU A 9 2.06 -8.40 40.26
CA LEU A 9 0.63 -8.34 40.00
C LEU A 9 0.27 -7.22 39.02
N GLY A 10 0.80 -6.00 39.24
CA GLY A 10 0.58 -4.88 38.33
C GLY A 10 1.06 -5.17 36.91
N PHE A 11 2.24 -5.78 36.76
CA PHE A 11 2.75 -6.20 35.45
C PHE A 11 1.84 -7.24 34.78
N LEU A 12 1.41 -8.29 35.51
CA LEU A 12 0.51 -9.31 34.97
C LEU A 12 -0.85 -8.72 34.57
N CYS A 13 -1.40 -7.77 35.34
CA CYS A 13 -2.63 -7.09 34.98
C CYS A 13 -2.48 -6.25 33.70
N VAL A 14 -1.36 -5.52 33.54
CA VAL A 14 -1.08 -4.77 32.29
C VAL A 14 -1.00 -5.73 31.10
N LEU A 15 -0.30 -6.87 31.24
CA LEU A 15 -0.24 -7.90 30.20
C LEU A 15 -1.63 -8.48 29.88
N ALA A 16 -2.45 -8.76 30.89
CA ALA A 16 -3.81 -9.26 30.69
C ALA A 16 -4.69 -8.25 29.94
N ILE A 17 -4.61 -6.96 30.29
CA ILE A 17 -5.33 -5.88 29.59
C ILE A 17 -4.88 -5.80 28.12
N LEU A 18 -3.56 -5.81 27.86
CA LEU A 18 -3.04 -5.82 26.50
C LEU A 18 -3.51 -7.06 25.72
N GLY A 19 -3.50 -8.25 26.35
CA GLY A 19 -4.03 -9.47 25.76
C GLY A 19 -5.50 -9.35 25.36
N ILE A 20 -6.34 -8.76 26.22
CA ILE A 20 -7.75 -8.49 25.90
C ILE A 20 -7.86 -7.51 24.73
N ILE A 21 -7.09 -6.42 24.72
CA ILE A 21 -7.11 -5.43 23.62
C ILE A 21 -6.82 -6.13 22.28
N TYR A 22 -5.70 -6.84 22.16
CA TYR A 22 -5.32 -7.45 20.88
C TYR A 22 -6.22 -8.62 20.46
N THR A 23 -6.75 -9.41 21.40
CA THR A 23 -7.68 -10.51 21.09
C THR A 23 -9.07 -10.03 20.68
N THR A 24 -9.44 -8.80 21.04
CA THR A 24 -10.75 -8.22 20.70
C THR A 24 -10.72 -7.32 19.46
N MET A 25 -9.56 -7.13 18.84
CA MET A 25 -9.43 -6.43 17.55
C MET A 25 -9.88 -7.28 16.36
N MET A 26 -10.01 -8.60 16.52
CA MET A 26 -10.36 -9.52 15.44
C MET A 26 -11.18 -10.70 15.98
N PRO A 27 -12.00 -11.36 15.14
CA PRO A 27 -12.61 -12.63 15.51
C PRO A 27 -11.53 -13.65 15.93
N GLN A 28 -11.87 -14.52 16.88
CA GLN A 28 -10.97 -15.60 17.34
C GLN A 28 -11.39 -16.98 16.79
N TYR A 29 -12.41 -17.00 15.93
CA TYR A 29 -13.00 -18.20 15.37
C TYR A 29 -13.16 -18.05 13.85
N ILE A 30 -13.02 -19.15 13.12
CA ILE A 30 -13.18 -19.23 11.67
C ILE A 30 -14.49 -19.97 11.39
N SER A 31 -15.43 -19.30 10.73
CA SER A 31 -16.71 -19.90 10.35
C SER A 31 -16.51 -21.00 9.31
N LYS A 32 -17.14 -22.16 9.57
CA LYS A 32 -16.97 -23.38 8.78
C LYS A 32 -17.93 -23.47 7.59
N GLU A 33 -17.68 -24.41 6.68
CA GLU A 33 -18.59 -24.68 5.55
C GLU A 33 -19.99 -25.14 5.97
N GLU A 34 -20.12 -25.82 7.12
CA GLU A 34 -21.44 -26.32 7.60
C GLU A 34 -22.32 -25.22 8.23
N GLU A 35 -21.82 -23.98 8.32
CA GLU A 35 -22.66 -22.87 8.75
C GLU A 35 -23.85 -22.68 7.82
N ALA A 36 -24.96 -22.23 8.43
CA ALA A 36 -26.20 -21.99 7.73
C ALA A 36 -25.95 -21.18 6.45
N LEU A 37 -26.62 -21.55 5.37
CA LEU A 37 -26.43 -20.89 4.08
C LEU A 37 -26.81 -19.40 4.11
N ALA A 38 -27.60 -18.96 5.08
CA ALA A 38 -27.92 -17.54 5.31
C ALA A 38 -26.79 -16.75 6.02
N GLU A 39 -25.77 -17.43 6.54
CA GLU A 39 -24.64 -16.85 7.27
C GLU A 39 -23.37 -16.87 6.41
N PHE A 40 -22.42 -16.00 6.76
CA PHE A 40 -21.12 -15.87 6.10
C PHE A 40 -20.15 -16.95 6.59
N SER A 41 -19.61 -17.75 5.68
CA SER A 41 -18.56 -18.73 5.98
C SER A 41 -17.20 -18.31 5.47
N THR A 42 -16.23 -18.24 6.38
CA THR A 42 -14.84 -17.92 6.05
C THR A 42 -14.21 -19.04 5.22
N GLU A 43 -14.56 -20.31 5.46
CA GLU A 43 -14.08 -21.42 4.63
C GLU A 43 -14.63 -21.35 3.19
N ARG A 44 -15.92 -21.00 3.01
CA ARG A 44 -16.47 -20.80 1.65
C ARG A 44 -15.80 -19.63 0.93
N ALA A 45 -15.52 -18.54 1.64
CA ALA A 45 -14.75 -17.42 1.08
C ALA A 45 -13.31 -17.87 0.73
N LEU A 46 -12.64 -18.63 1.60
CA LEU A 46 -11.29 -19.13 1.35
C LEU A 46 -11.21 -20.01 0.10
N ASN A 47 -12.22 -20.85 -0.15
CA ASN A 47 -12.29 -21.65 -1.39
C ASN A 47 -12.31 -20.79 -2.65
N GLN A 48 -12.96 -19.62 -2.60
CA GLN A 48 -12.97 -18.66 -3.70
C GLN A 48 -11.58 -18.05 -3.89
N VAL A 49 -10.91 -17.67 -2.80
CA VAL A 49 -9.50 -17.20 -2.84
C VAL A 49 -8.60 -18.27 -3.46
N GLU A 50 -8.74 -19.53 -3.06
CA GLU A 50 -7.97 -20.66 -3.59
C GLU A 50 -8.12 -20.85 -5.10
N ILE A 51 -9.29 -20.53 -5.66
CA ILE A 51 -9.55 -20.63 -7.10
C ILE A 51 -8.97 -19.42 -7.85
N ILE A 52 -9.17 -18.21 -7.33
CA ILE A 52 -8.71 -16.96 -7.97
C ILE A 52 -7.17 -16.89 -7.96
N ALA A 53 -6.56 -17.19 -6.81
CA ALA A 53 -5.13 -17.03 -6.56
C ALA A 53 -4.28 -18.27 -6.91
N GLN A 54 -4.76 -19.13 -7.81
CA GLN A 54 -3.95 -20.27 -8.31
C GLN A 54 -2.73 -19.79 -9.10
N LYS A 55 -2.89 -18.71 -9.87
CA LYS A 55 -1.88 -18.13 -10.75
C LYS A 55 -1.98 -16.61 -10.75
N PRO A 56 -0.88 -15.91 -11.09
CA PRO A 56 -0.92 -14.47 -11.30
C PRO A 56 -1.95 -14.08 -12.35
N HIS A 57 -2.77 -13.09 -12.04
CA HIS A 57 -3.90 -12.65 -12.83
C HIS A 57 -3.85 -11.14 -13.09
N TYR A 58 -2.65 -10.60 -13.30
CA TYR A 58 -2.44 -9.21 -13.72
C TYR A 58 -3.03 -8.95 -15.10
N VAL A 59 -3.38 -7.69 -15.37
CA VAL A 59 -4.02 -7.24 -16.62
C VAL A 59 -3.24 -7.70 -17.85
N GLY A 60 -3.93 -8.36 -18.79
CA GLY A 60 -3.34 -8.90 -20.03
C GLY A 60 -2.66 -10.27 -19.89
N SER A 61 -2.61 -10.85 -18.69
CA SER A 61 -2.24 -12.26 -18.49
C SER A 61 -3.36 -13.21 -18.95
N THR A 62 -3.04 -14.47 -19.18
CA THR A 62 -4.06 -15.48 -19.50
C THR A 62 -5.00 -15.75 -18.32
N ASN A 63 -4.48 -15.73 -17.09
CA ASN A 63 -5.29 -16.03 -15.91
C ASN A 63 -6.27 -14.91 -15.57
N HIS A 64 -5.94 -13.65 -15.92
CA HIS A 64 -6.84 -12.51 -15.77
C HIS A 64 -8.20 -12.73 -16.44
N GLU A 65 -8.22 -13.22 -17.68
CA GLU A 65 -9.47 -13.58 -18.39
C GLU A 65 -10.18 -14.79 -17.76
N LEU A 66 -9.43 -15.75 -17.21
CA LEU A 66 -10.02 -16.91 -16.53
C LEU A 66 -10.71 -16.49 -15.24
N VAL A 67 -10.09 -15.62 -14.44
CA VAL A 67 -10.68 -15.04 -13.23
C VAL A 67 -11.91 -14.21 -13.60
N ALA A 68 -11.83 -13.31 -14.58
CA ALA A 68 -12.99 -12.52 -15.03
C ALA A 68 -14.19 -13.41 -15.43
N ASN A 69 -13.94 -14.54 -16.11
CA ASN A 69 -14.98 -15.52 -16.46
C ASN A 69 -15.51 -16.28 -15.25
N TYR A 70 -14.64 -16.66 -14.31
CA TYR A 70 -15.02 -17.28 -13.06
C TYR A 70 -15.95 -16.37 -12.24
N LEU A 71 -15.62 -15.08 -12.10
CA LEU A 71 -16.46 -14.13 -11.34
C LEU A 71 -17.86 -13.99 -11.94
N LYS A 72 -17.96 -13.90 -13.28
CA LYS A 72 -19.26 -13.90 -13.95
C LYS A 72 -20.04 -15.18 -13.68
N LEU A 73 -19.37 -16.33 -13.72
CA LEU A 73 -19.98 -17.63 -13.45
C LEU A 73 -20.51 -17.72 -12.01
N GLU A 74 -19.73 -17.30 -11.01
CA GLU A 74 -20.14 -17.31 -9.60
C GLU A 74 -21.32 -16.38 -9.34
N LEU A 75 -21.30 -15.16 -9.88
CA LEU A 75 -22.43 -14.22 -9.78
C LEU A 75 -23.69 -14.78 -10.46
N ASN A 76 -23.57 -15.43 -11.62
CA ASN A 76 -24.69 -16.09 -12.30
C ASN A 76 -25.22 -17.29 -11.50
N ARG A 77 -24.33 -18.08 -10.86
CA ARG A 77 -24.70 -19.24 -10.02
C ARG A 77 -25.55 -18.85 -8.82
N ILE A 78 -25.33 -17.66 -8.26
CA ILE A 78 -26.15 -17.11 -7.17
C ILE A 78 -27.38 -16.32 -7.68
N GLY A 79 -27.66 -16.39 -8.98
CA GLY A 79 -28.89 -15.88 -9.59
C GLY A 79 -28.84 -14.42 -10.04
N LEU A 80 -27.66 -13.82 -10.15
CA LEU A 80 -27.49 -12.44 -10.60
C LEU A 80 -27.20 -12.36 -12.10
N GLU A 81 -27.76 -11.34 -12.76
CA GLU A 81 -27.38 -10.99 -14.13
C GLU A 81 -26.06 -10.22 -14.13
N THR A 82 -25.11 -10.70 -14.93
CA THR A 82 -23.76 -10.13 -15.02
C THR A 82 -23.57 -9.35 -16.31
N SER A 83 -22.78 -8.27 -16.22
CA SER A 83 -22.36 -7.47 -17.36
C SER A 83 -20.87 -7.15 -17.26
N THR A 84 -20.28 -6.76 -18.38
CA THR A 84 -18.88 -6.38 -18.47
C THR A 84 -18.77 -4.98 -19.07
N GLN A 85 -17.90 -4.15 -18.51
CA GLN A 85 -17.57 -2.83 -19.04
C GLN A 85 -16.12 -2.80 -19.48
N GLU A 86 -15.88 -2.61 -20.78
CA GLU A 86 -14.54 -2.48 -21.35
C GLU A 86 -14.27 -1.09 -21.91
N GLY A 87 -13.06 -0.59 -21.75
CA GLY A 87 -12.66 0.70 -22.32
C GLY A 87 -11.25 1.12 -21.98
N PHE A 88 -10.67 1.97 -22.83
CA PHE A 88 -9.40 2.62 -22.53
C PHE A 88 -9.60 3.76 -21.54
N THR A 89 -8.69 3.89 -20.59
CA THR A 89 -8.55 5.09 -19.74
C THR A 89 -7.09 5.52 -19.71
N LEU A 90 -6.88 6.84 -19.76
CA LEU A 90 -5.58 7.48 -19.60
C LEU A 90 -5.63 8.34 -18.34
N ASN A 91 -4.92 7.93 -17.29
CA ASN A 91 -4.88 8.70 -16.04
C ASN A 91 -3.87 9.86 -16.13
N ASP A 92 -3.90 10.72 -15.12
CA ASP A 92 -3.04 11.91 -14.95
C ASP A 92 -1.55 11.60 -14.84
N LYS A 93 -1.19 10.38 -14.42
CA LYS A 93 0.19 9.85 -14.42
C LYS A 93 0.65 9.36 -15.80
N GLY A 94 -0.18 9.54 -16.84
CA GLY A 94 0.11 9.11 -18.20
C GLY A 94 0.03 7.60 -18.39
N LEU A 95 -0.71 6.88 -17.55
CA LEU A 95 -0.92 5.44 -17.67
C LEU A 95 -2.16 5.13 -18.50
N LEU A 96 -1.96 4.37 -19.57
CA LEU A 96 -2.98 3.89 -20.48
C LEU A 96 -3.16 2.39 -20.32
N VAL A 97 -4.40 1.92 -20.22
CA VAL A 97 -4.75 0.50 -20.30
C VAL A 97 -6.20 0.36 -20.74
N LYS A 98 -6.53 -0.79 -21.32
CA LYS A 98 -7.91 -1.20 -21.59
C LYS A 98 -8.38 -2.08 -20.44
N SER A 99 -9.18 -1.52 -19.55
CA SER A 99 -9.73 -2.22 -18.39
C SER A 99 -11.01 -2.97 -18.74
N LYS A 100 -11.33 -4.01 -17.97
CA LYS A 100 -12.53 -4.85 -18.07
C LYS A 100 -13.20 -5.05 -16.72
N ASN A 101 -14.11 -4.17 -16.33
CA ASN A 101 -14.84 -4.33 -15.07
C ASN A 101 -15.92 -5.43 -15.18
N ILE A 102 -16.18 -6.16 -14.09
CA ILE A 102 -17.28 -7.12 -13.96
C ILE A 102 -18.34 -6.54 -13.02
N LEU A 103 -19.59 -6.51 -13.47
CA LEU A 103 -20.67 -5.83 -12.75
C LEU A 103 -21.92 -6.71 -12.61
N ALA A 104 -22.58 -6.59 -11.47
CA ALA A 104 -23.93 -7.12 -11.25
C ALA A 104 -24.75 -6.13 -10.41
N ARG A 105 -26.08 -6.22 -10.50
CA ARG A 105 -26.99 -5.34 -9.76
C ARG A 105 -28.17 -6.11 -9.17
N ILE A 106 -28.39 -5.93 -7.88
CA ILE A 106 -29.53 -6.47 -7.14
C ILE A 106 -30.54 -5.33 -6.95
N LYS A 107 -31.75 -5.50 -7.48
CA LYS A 107 -32.81 -4.47 -7.39
C LYS A 107 -33.42 -4.44 -6.00
N GLY A 108 -33.53 -3.25 -5.42
CA GLY A 108 -34.27 -2.97 -4.20
C GLY A 108 -35.74 -2.64 -4.47
N THR A 109 -36.49 -2.48 -3.38
CA THR A 109 -37.94 -2.22 -3.41
C THR A 109 -38.31 -0.73 -3.47
N ASN A 110 -37.41 0.17 -3.09
CA ASN A 110 -37.66 1.62 -3.04
C ASN A 110 -36.34 2.40 -3.21
N ASN A 111 -35.78 2.33 -4.42
CA ASN A 111 -34.41 2.77 -4.68
C ASN A 111 -34.31 4.26 -5.04
N THR A 112 -33.67 5.05 -4.16
CA THR A 112 -33.23 6.42 -4.47
C THR A 112 -31.73 6.50 -4.78
N LYS A 113 -30.93 5.62 -4.16
CA LYS A 113 -29.48 5.49 -4.31
C LYS A 113 -29.06 4.03 -4.06
N ALA A 114 -27.99 3.61 -4.73
CA ALA A 114 -27.44 2.27 -4.62
C ALA A 114 -26.24 2.21 -3.65
N LEU A 115 -26.14 1.09 -2.93
CA LEU A 115 -24.93 0.68 -2.21
C LEU A 115 -24.00 -0.04 -3.19
N LEU A 116 -22.74 0.39 -3.29
CA LEU A 116 -21.72 -0.28 -4.10
C LEU A 116 -20.84 -1.16 -3.20
N LEU A 117 -20.68 -2.42 -3.57
CA LEU A 117 -19.60 -3.29 -3.06
C LEU A 117 -18.47 -3.31 -4.09
N LEU A 118 -17.25 -3.04 -3.64
CA LEU A 118 -16.09 -2.82 -4.49
C LEU A 118 -14.89 -3.62 -4.00
N SER A 119 -14.20 -4.27 -4.94
CA SER A 119 -12.87 -4.87 -4.82
C SER A 119 -12.29 -4.98 -6.22
N HIS A 120 -10.98 -4.86 -6.38
CA HIS A 120 -10.34 -5.15 -7.66
C HIS A 120 -10.10 -6.67 -7.82
N TYR A 121 -10.07 -7.15 -9.05
CA TYR A 121 -9.79 -8.58 -9.30
C TYR A 121 -8.47 -8.84 -10.02
N ASP A 122 -7.74 -7.80 -10.45
CA ASP A 122 -6.41 -7.96 -11.02
C ASP A 122 -5.34 -8.03 -9.91
N SER A 123 -4.29 -8.82 -10.13
CA SER A 123 -3.15 -8.90 -9.21
C SER A 123 -1.99 -8.02 -9.68
N ALA A 124 -1.10 -7.62 -8.77
CA ALA A 124 0.12 -6.89 -9.10
C ALA A 124 0.96 -7.50 -10.25
N PRO A 125 1.36 -6.68 -11.25
CA PRO A 125 2.29 -7.12 -12.29
C PRO A 125 3.76 -7.21 -11.80
N HIS A 126 4.63 -7.75 -12.65
CA HIS A 126 6.11 -7.77 -12.53
C HIS A 126 6.73 -8.72 -11.49
N SER A 127 6.02 -9.04 -10.41
CA SER A 127 6.49 -9.96 -9.36
C SER A 127 5.86 -11.34 -9.40
N PHE A 128 5.00 -11.59 -10.39
CA PHE A 128 4.17 -12.81 -10.45
C PHE A 128 3.38 -13.02 -9.15
N SER A 129 2.84 -11.94 -8.59
CA SER A 129 1.91 -12.01 -7.45
C SER A 129 0.71 -12.88 -7.78
N LYS A 130 0.30 -13.75 -6.87
CA LYS A 130 -0.91 -14.55 -7.05
C LYS A 130 -2.17 -13.83 -6.54
N GLY A 131 -2.02 -12.72 -5.83
CA GLY A 131 -3.13 -11.87 -5.42
C GLY A 131 -4.08 -12.51 -4.40
N ALA A 132 -3.60 -13.42 -3.54
CA ALA A 132 -4.49 -14.11 -2.60
C ALA A 132 -5.06 -13.16 -1.54
N SER A 133 -4.20 -12.30 -0.99
CA SER A 133 -4.61 -11.22 -0.12
C SER A 133 -5.13 -10.06 -0.98
N ASP A 134 -4.41 -9.72 -2.05
CA ASP A 134 -4.54 -8.48 -2.83
C ASP A 134 -4.97 -8.74 -4.30
N ASP A 135 -6.26 -8.76 -4.62
CA ASP A 135 -7.42 -8.66 -3.71
C ASP A 135 -8.45 -9.78 -3.90
N ALA A 136 -7.97 -11.01 -4.12
CA ALA A 136 -8.87 -12.18 -4.10
C ALA A 136 -9.62 -12.29 -2.76
N SER A 137 -9.05 -11.79 -1.66
CA SER A 137 -9.67 -11.79 -0.34
C SER A 137 -10.91 -10.87 -0.25
N GLY A 138 -10.83 -9.64 -0.80
CA GLY A 138 -11.97 -8.74 -0.89
C GLY A 138 -13.03 -9.25 -1.86
N VAL A 139 -12.63 -9.76 -3.04
CA VAL A 139 -13.54 -10.40 -4.00
C VAL A 139 -14.30 -11.57 -3.37
N ALA A 140 -13.59 -12.46 -2.67
CA ALA A 140 -14.18 -13.59 -1.97
C ALA A 140 -15.13 -13.17 -0.85
N THR A 141 -14.77 -12.12 -0.09
CA THR A 141 -15.62 -11.54 0.94
C THR A 141 -16.95 -11.07 0.34
N ILE A 142 -16.91 -10.35 -0.78
CA ILE A 142 -18.12 -9.88 -1.47
C ILE A 142 -18.96 -11.04 -2.02
N LEU A 143 -18.33 -12.01 -2.69
CA LEU A 143 -19.05 -13.17 -3.26
C LEU A 143 -19.78 -13.98 -2.18
N GLU A 144 -19.10 -14.35 -1.10
CA GLU A 144 -19.71 -15.10 0.00
C GLU A 144 -20.76 -14.25 0.74
N GLY A 145 -20.50 -12.97 0.96
CA GLY A 145 -21.44 -12.07 1.62
C GLY A 145 -22.74 -11.88 0.83
N ILE A 146 -22.66 -11.68 -0.48
CA ILE A 146 -23.84 -11.60 -1.36
C ILE A 146 -24.57 -12.94 -1.43
N ARG A 147 -23.85 -14.07 -1.51
CA ARG A 147 -24.47 -15.41 -1.47
C ARG A 147 -25.30 -15.60 -0.19
N ALA A 148 -24.73 -15.29 0.97
CA ALA A 148 -25.41 -15.37 2.26
C ALA A 148 -26.61 -14.41 2.34
N PHE A 149 -26.41 -13.16 1.89
CA PHE A 149 -27.44 -12.12 1.87
C PHE A 149 -28.66 -12.52 1.02
N LEU A 150 -28.44 -13.01 -0.21
CA LEU A 150 -29.52 -13.47 -1.09
C LEU A 150 -30.23 -14.70 -0.55
N TYR A 151 -29.50 -15.64 0.06
CA TYR A 151 -30.09 -16.83 0.67
C TYR A 151 -31.02 -16.49 1.84
N SER A 152 -30.76 -15.41 2.58
CA SER A 152 -31.60 -14.95 3.69
C SER A 152 -33.02 -14.50 3.26
N LYS A 153 -33.22 -14.22 1.95
CA LYS A 153 -34.49 -13.78 1.34
C LYS A 153 -35.13 -12.56 2.02
N GLN A 154 -34.34 -11.71 2.65
CA GLN A 154 -34.81 -10.46 3.23
C GLN A 154 -34.93 -9.39 2.14
N PRO A 155 -36.05 -8.67 2.03
CA PRO A 155 -36.16 -7.57 1.07
C PRO A 155 -35.27 -6.40 1.49
N GLN A 156 -34.65 -5.74 0.52
CA GLN A 156 -33.89 -4.51 0.70
C GLN A 156 -34.55 -3.33 -0.02
N LYS A 157 -34.28 -2.11 0.46
CA LYS A 157 -34.83 -0.88 -0.14
C LYS A 157 -33.96 -0.36 -1.27
N ASN A 158 -32.66 -0.26 -1.02
CA ASN A 158 -31.69 0.26 -1.97
C ASN A 158 -31.24 -0.84 -2.94
N ASP A 159 -30.86 -0.42 -4.14
CA ASP A 159 -30.14 -1.31 -5.03
C ASP A 159 -28.76 -1.61 -4.45
N ILE A 160 -28.24 -2.80 -4.75
CA ILE A 160 -26.86 -3.18 -4.45
C ILE A 160 -26.16 -3.39 -5.78
N ILE A 161 -25.08 -2.65 -6.02
CA ILE A 161 -24.21 -2.84 -7.18
C ILE A 161 -22.97 -3.58 -6.70
N ILE A 162 -22.62 -4.66 -7.39
CA ILE A 162 -21.35 -5.34 -7.23
C ILE A 162 -20.45 -4.88 -8.38
N LEU A 163 -19.27 -4.37 -8.04
CA LEU A 163 -18.25 -3.98 -9.01
C LEU A 163 -16.95 -4.67 -8.63
N PHE A 164 -16.54 -5.63 -9.47
CA PHE A 164 -15.16 -6.08 -9.48
C PHE A 164 -14.41 -5.27 -10.53
N SER A 165 -13.64 -4.30 -10.06
CA SER A 165 -12.85 -3.38 -10.88
C SER A 165 -11.61 -4.07 -11.42
N ASP A 166 -11.10 -3.53 -12.53
CA ASP A 166 -9.90 -4.01 -13.21
C ASP A 166 -8.82 -2.93 -13.29
N ALA A 167 -7.56 -3.33 -13.37
CA ALA A 167 -6.40 -2.44 -13.48
C ALA A 167 -6.28 -1.45 -12.31
N GLU A 168 -6.61 -1.88 -11.09
CA GLU A 168 -6.29 -1.13 -9.86
C GLU A 168 -4.78 -0.97 -9.75
N GLU A 169 -4.08 -2.11 -9.84
CA GLU A 169 -2.66 -2.31 -9.58
C GLU A 169 -1.74 -1.51 -10.52
N LEU A 170 -2.32 -1.07 -11.63
CA LEU A 170 -1.66 -0.22 -12.60
C LEU A 170 -1.82 1.26 -12.23
N GLY A 171 -3.04 1.68 -11.89
CA GLY A 171 -3.36 3.08 -11.63
C GLY A 171 -4.85 3.39 -11.56
N LEU A 172 -5.65 2.50 -10.97
CA LEU A 172 -7.08 2.69 -10.67
C LEU A 172 -7.96 2.87 -11.92
N ASN A 173 -7.54 2.26 -13.03
CA ASN A 173 -8.09 2.55 -14.35
C ASN A 173 -9.52 2.02 -14.54
N GLY A 174 -9.88 0.90 -13.90
CA GLY A 174 -11.22 0.33 -13.92
C GLY A 174 -12.22 1.14 -13.11
N ALA A 175 -11.88 1.58 -11.90
CA ALA A 175 -12.71 2.51 -11.15
C ALA A 175 -12.90 3.83 -11.92
N ALA A 176 -11.85 4.36 -12.54
CA ALA A 176 -11.94 5.56 -13.37
C ALA A 176 -12.86 5.36 -14.58
N LEU A 177 -12.83 4.19 -15.21
CA LEU A 177 -13.73 3.83 -16.30
C LEU A 177 -15.19 3.78 -15.81
N PHE A 178 -15.45 3.18 -14.65
CA PHE A 178 -16.79 3.10 -14.08
C PHE A 178 -17.33 4.48 -13.75
N VAL A 179 -16.61 5.25 -12.94
CA VAL A 179 -17.05 6.56 -12.44
C VAL A 179 -17.32 7.54 -13.57
N ASN A 180 -16.47 7.59 -14.60
CA ASN A 180 -16.58 8.59 -15.66
C ASN A 180 -17.51 8.18 -16.81
N LYS A 181 -17.77 6.88 -17.02
CA LYS A 181 -18.45 6.40 -18.24
C LYS A 181 -19.66 5.52 -17.97
N HIS A 182 -19.76 4.86 -16.82
CA HIS A 182 -20.86 3.94 -16.55
C HIS A 182 -22.11 4.70 -16.05
N PRO A 183 -23.31 4.45 -16.61
CA PRO A 183 -24.52 5.14 -16.18
C PRO A 183 -24.86 4.89 -14.70
N TRP A 184 -24.56 3.69 -14.17
CA TRP A 184 -24.83 3.36 -12.77
C TRP A 184 -23.97 4.13 -11.76
N ALA A 185 -22.86 4.75 -12.17
CA ALA A 185 -22.06 5.56 -11.25
C ALA A 185 -22.87 6.69 -10.60
N LYS A 186 -23.86 7.23 -11.32
CA LYS A 186 -24.76 8.29 -10.84
C LYS A 186 -25.73 7.82 -9.74
N ASP A 187 -26.02 6.52 -9.75
CA ASP A 187 -26.94 5.88 -8.80
C ASP A 187 -26.25 5.58 -7.47
N VAL A 188 -24.91 5.48 -7.45
CA VAL A 188 -24.17 5.16 -6.23
C VAL A 188 -24.34 6.27 -5.19
N GLY A 189 -24.69 5.87 -3.97
CA GLY A 189 -24.77 6.75 -2.80
C GLY A 189 -23.66 6.50 -1.78
N LEU A 190 -23.15 5.27 -1.70
CA LEU A 190 -22.13 4.86 -0.74
C LEU A 190 -21.36 3.66 -1.29
N VAL A 191 -20.05 3.59 -1.00
CA VAL A 191 -19.19 2.45 -1.36
C VAL A 191 -18.67 1.73 -0.12
N LEU A 192 -18.67 0.40 -0.15
CA LEU A 192 -17.88 -0.47 0.73
C LEU A 192 -16.78 -1.10 -0.11
N ASN A 193 -15.52 -0.67 0.11
CA ASN A 193 -14.34 -1.18 -0.57
C ASN A 193 -13.58 -2.14 0.35
N PHE A 194 -13.28 -3.35 -0.13
CA PHE A 194 -12.47 -4.32 0.59
C PHE A 194 -11.12 -4.42 -0.11
N GLU A 195 -10.04 -4.41 0.68
CA GLU A 195 -8.67 -4.25 0.17
C GLU A 195 -7.67 -5.00 1.05
N ALA A 196 -6.46 -5.18 0.53
CA ALA A 196 -5.34 -5.67 1.29
C ALA A 196 -4.04 -4.93 0.93
N ARG A 197 -3.25 -4.62 1.95
CA ARG A 197 -1.86 -4.17 1.79
C ARG A 197 -0.89 -5.04 2.59
N GLY A 198 -1.30 -6.27 2.84
CA GLY A 198 -0.63 -7.23 3.71
C GLY A 198 -1.30 -8.57 3.56
N SER A 199 -0.91 -9.53 4.38
CA SER A 199 -1.45 -10.89 4.39
C SER A 199 -2.09 -11.26 5.73
N SER A 200 -2.06 -10.36 6.72
CA SER A 200 -2.57 -10.63 8.06
C SER A 200 -2.94 -9.36 8.84
N GLY A 201 -3.40 -9.57 10.08
CA GLY A 201 -3.69 -8.53 11.05
C GLY A 201 -5.10 -7.94 10.91
N PRO A 202 -5.47 -6.98 11.77
CA PRO A 202 -6.78 -6.37 11.70
C PRO A 202 -7.02 -5.68 10.36
N SER A 203 -8.20 -5.87 9.77
CA SER A 203 -8.70 -5.04 8.68
C SER A 203 -9.12 -3.70 9.27
N TYR A 204 -8.35 -2.67 8.93
CA TYR A 204 -8.58 -1.33 9.38
C TYR A 204 -9.61 -0.64 8.51
N MET A 205 -10.65 -0.10 9.12
CA MET A 205 -11.63 0.72 8.42
C MET A 205 -11.12 2.15 8.28
N LEU A 206 -11.10 2.67 7.06
CA LEU A 206 -10.77 4.05 6.69
C LEU A 206 -12.00 4.70 6.05
N MET A 207 -12.43 5.87 6.55
CA MET A 207 -13.58 6.58 5.98
C MET A 207 -13.11 7.57 4.92
N GLU A 208 -13.45 7.35 3.65
CA GLU A 208 -13.12 8.29 2.58
C GLU A 208 -14.26 9.27 2.32
N THR A 209 -14.08 10.54 2.71
CA THR A 209 -15.10 11.59 2.62
C THR A 209 -14.68 12.77 1.74
N ASN A 210 -15.65 13.34 1.03
CA ASN A 210 -15.48 14.58 0.26
C ASN A 210 -15.62 15.85 1.12
N LYS A 211 -16.39 15.75 2.22
CA LYS A 211 -16.68 16.84 3.16
C LYS A 211 -16.47 16.32 4.58
N GLY A 212 -17.44 16.54 5.48
CA GLY A 212 -17.38 16.09 6.86
C GLY A 212 -17.73 14.60 7.02
N ASN A 213 -17.19 13.97 8.06
CA ASN A 213 -17.34 12.54 8.33
C ASN A 213 -18.51 12.16 9.27
N GLN A 214 -19.14 13.12 9.96
CA GLN A 214 -20.06 12.85 11.07
C GLN A 214 -21.19 11.87 10.70
N ALA A 215 -21.80 12.06 9.52
CA ALA A 215 -22.91 11.21 9.10
C ALA A 215 -22.44 9.76 8.84
N LEU A 216 -21.28 9.54 8.20
CA LEU A 216 -20.71 8.20 8.05
C LEU A 216 -20.34 7.57 9.39
N VAL A 217 -19.77 8.35 10.31
CA VAL A 217 -19.42 7.89 11.68
C VAL A 217 -20.67 7.39 12.41
N LYS A 218 -21.76 8.17 12.35
CA LYS A 218 -23.05 7.80 12.94
C LYS A 218 -23.62 6.53 12.31
N GLU A 219 -23.68 6.47 10.97
CA GLU A 219 -24.27 5.33 10.28
C GLU A 219 -23.43 4.04 10.43
N PHE A 220 -22.10 4.15 10.48
CA PHE A 220 -21.21 3.03 10.80
C PHE A 220 -21.46 2.50 12.22
N SER A 221 -21.61 3.39 13.21
CA SER A 221 -21.96 3.00 14.58
C SER A 221 -23.30 2.27 14.65
N ASN A 222 -24.31 2.76 13.91
CA ASN A 222 -25.65 2.15 13.85
C ASN A 222 -25.66 0.77 13.17
N ALA A 223 -24.72 0.50 12.27
CA ALA A 223 -24.57 -0.81 11.64
C ALA A 223 -24.10 -1.91 12.63
N LYS A 224 -23.51 -1.52 13.78
CA LYS A 224 -23.11 -2.43 14.87
C LYS A 224 -22.14 -3.55 14.44
N ALA A 225 -21.10 -3.19 13.70
CA ALA A 225 -20.00 -4.12 13.42
C ALA A 225 -19.35 -4.62 14.72
N THR A 226 -19.03 -5.92 14.79
CA THR A 226 -18.63 -6.60 16.04
C THR A 226 -17.19 -6.29 16.45
N TYR A 227 -16.29 -6.12 15.49
CA TYR A 227 -14.85 -5.92 15.71
C TYR A 227 -14.37 -4.62 15.05
N PRO A 228 -14.89 -3.44 15.44
CA PRO A 228 -14.46 -2.21 14.81
C PRO A 228 -12.97 -1.94 15.14
N VAL A 229 -12.17 -1.72 14.10
CA VAL A 229 -10.78 -1.28 14.20
C VAL A 229 -10.59 -0.09 13.30
N SER A 230 -10.75 1.09 13.90
CA SER A 230 -10.65 2.37 13.20
C SER A 230 -10.46 3.54 14.15
N ASN A 231 -9.92 4.63 13.63
CA ASN A 231 -9.89 5.94 14.28
C ASN A 231 -9.70 7.08 13.26
N SER A 232 -10.07 8.30 13.65
CA SER A 232 -9.99 9.50 12.78
C SER A 232 -8.57 9.98 12.49
N LEU A 233 -7.56 9.55 13.28
CA LEU A 233 -6.15 9.83 13.00
C LEU A 233 -5.66 9.04 11.78
N MET A 234 -6.06 7.77 11.66
CA MET A 234 -5.66 6.92 10.53
C MET A 234 -6.02 7.51 9.18
N TYR A 235 -7.25 8.01 9.04
CA TYR A 235 -7.67 8.64 7.79
C TYR A 235 -6.90 9.94 7.50
N SER A 236 -6.63 10.73 8.55
CA SER A 236 -5.84 11.95 8.43
C SER A 236 -4.42 11.65 7.92
N ILE A 237 -3.80 10.56 8.39
CA ILE A 237 -2.50 10.09 7.90
C ILE A 237 -2.62 9.52 6.48
N TYR A 238 -3.66 8.71 6.22
CA TYR A 238 -3.88 8.08 4.91
C TYR A 238 -3.92 9.12 3.78
N LYS A 239 -4.65 10.24 3.97
CA LYS A 239 -4.68 11.36 3.00
C LYS A 239 -3.32 12.00 2.71
N MET A 240 -2.34 11.85 3.61
CA MET A 240 -1.00 12.42 3.45
C MET A 240 -0.03 11.45 2.78
N LEU A 241 -0.41 10.17 2.66
CA LEU A 241 0.40 9.16 2.00
C LEU A 241 0.03 9.10 0.51
N PRO A 242 0.99 8.78 -0.38
CA PRO A 242 0.73 8.60 -1.81
C PRO A 242 0.08 7.24 -2.11
N ASN A 243 -0.82 6.78 -1.22
CA ASN A 243 -1.53 5.52 -1.35
C ASN A 243 -2.97 5.84 -1.72
N ASP A 244 -3.40 5.31 -2.85
CA ASP A 244 -4.77 5.43 -3.33
C ASP A 244 -5.33 4.00 -3.47
N THR A 245 -6.66 3.88 -3.47
CA THR A 245 -7.37 2.65 -3.83
C THR A 245 -8.46 3.01 -4.83
N ASP A 246 -9.20 2.04 -5.37
CA ASP A 246 -10.32 2.35 -6.24
C ASP A 246 -11.32 3.33 -5.60
N LEU A 247 -11.54 3.26 -4.28
CA LEU A 247 -12.41 4.19 -3.54
C LEU A 247 -11.95 5.65 -3.67
N THR A 248 -10.66 5.89 -3.81
CA THR A 248 -10.11 7.24 -4.03
C THR A 248 -10.65 7.85 -5.32
N VAL A 249 -10.82 7.07 -6.38
CA VAL A 249 -11.43 7.54 -7.64
C VAL A 249 -12.89 7.92 -7.45
N PHE A 250 -13.66 7.11 -6.71
CA PHE A 250 -15.05 7.42 -6.37
C PHE A 250 -15.15 8.74 -5.61
N ARG A 251 -14.27 8.96 -4.63
CA ARG A 251 -14.22 10.21 -3.88
C ARG A 251 -13.85 11.37 -4.79
N GLU A 252 -12.71 11.32 -5.47
CA GLU A 252 -12.16 12.48 -6.19
C GLU A 252 -12.90 12.83 -7.47
N GLN A 253 -13.29 11.82 -8.25
CA GLN A 253 -13.89 12.01 -9.57
C GLN A 253 -15.41 11.87 -9.55
N GLY A 254 -15.94 11.05 -8.64
CA GLY A 254 -17.38 10.78 -8.52
C GLY A 254 -18.09 11.63 -7.46
N ASN A 255 -17.36 12.25 -6.53
CA ASN A 255 -17.91 12.83 -5.30
C ASN A 255 -18.79 11.82 -4.55
N ILE A 256 -18.31 10.58 -4.47
CA ILE A 256 -18.95 9.45 -3.81
C ILE A 256 -18.03 9.02 -2.67
N GLN A 257 -18.54 9.06 -1.44
CA GLN A 257 -17.83 8.68 -0.23
C GLN A 257 -18.04 7.19 0.10
N GLY A 258 -17.20 6.65 0.99
CA GLY A 258 -17.31 5.25 1.37
C GLY A 258 -16.40 4.84 2.51
N PHE A 259 -16.41 3.54 2.78
CA PHE A 259 -15.56 2.88 3.75
C PHE A 259 -14.59 1.95 3.02
N ASN A 260 -13.30 2.09 3.31
CA ASN A 260 -12.26 1.17 2.85
C ASN A 260 -11.82 0.25 3.99
N PHE A 261 -11.76 -1.06 3.76
CA PHE A 261 -11.43 -2.07 4.76
C PHE A 261 -10.15 -2.80 4.38
N ALA A 262 -9.01 -2.34 4.91
CA ALA A 262 -7.69 -2.83 4.52
C ALA A 262 -6.92 -3.42 5.69
N PHE A 263 -6.50 -4.68 5.57
CA PHE A 263 -5.49 -5.26 6.47
C PHE A 263 -4.10 -5.07 5.87
N ILE A 264 -3.13 -4.77 6.74
CA ILE A 264 -1.83 -4.24 6.33
C ILE A 264 -0.64 -4.97 6.94
N ASP A 265 -0.88 -5.92 7.85
CA ASP A 265 0.21 -6.66 8.50
C ASP A 265 0.70 -7.80 7.58
N GLY A 266 1.93 -8.24 7.74
CA GLY A 266 2.55 -9.14 6.76
C GLY A 266 2.79 -8.48 5.39
N HIS A 267 3.01 -7.16 5.37
CA HIS A 267 3.30 -6.34 4.19
C HIS A 267 4.52 -6.82 3.37
N TYR A 268 5.37 -7.69 3.93
CA TYR A 268 6.47 -8.30 3.17
C TYR A 268 6.00 -9.22 2.02
N ASN A 269 4.76 -9.72 2.08
CA ASN A 269 4.16 -10.53 1.01
C ASN A 269 3.46 -9.69 -0.08
N TYR A 270 3.11 -8.43 0.22
CA TYR A 270 2.33 -7.55 -0.66
C TYR A 270 3.03 -7.30 -2.01
N HIS A 271 2.27 -7.41 -3.11
CA HIS A 271 2.78 -7.40 -4.49
C HIS A 271 3.91 -8.42 -4.75
N THR A 272 4.02 -9.53 -4.03
CA THR A 272 5.08 -10.54 -4.28
C THR A 272 4.50 -11.89 -4.70
N GLN A 273 5.34 -12.77 -5.23
CA GLN A 273 4.96 -14.17 -5.49
C GLN A 273 4.45 -14.92 -4.25
N GLN A 274 4.78 -14.43 -3.04
CA GLN A 274 4.31 -14.95 -1.76
C GLN A 274 2.98 -14.35 -1.29
N ASP A 275 2.37 -13.44 -2.05
CA ASP A 275 0.95 -13.14 -1.85
C ASP A 275 0.11 -14.30 -2.41
N ASP A 276 0.10 -15.39 -1.65
CA ASP A 276 -0.59 -16.63 -1.94
C ASP A 276 -1.40 -17.13 -0.74
N VAL A 277 -2.23 -18.14 -0.99
CA VAL A 277 -3.19 -18.66 -0.01
C VAL A 277 -2.50 -19.16 1.26
N GLN A 278 -1.29 -19.69 1.14
CA GLN A 278 -0.53 -20.21 2.28
C GLN A 278 -0.16 -19.11 3.28
N HIS A 279 0.03 -17.88 2.80
CA HIS A 279 0.36 -16.73 3.64
C HIS A 279 -0.86 -15.91 4.07
N LEU A 280 -2.00 -16.05 3.40
CA LEU A 280 -3.24 -15.36 3.80
C LEU A 280 -3.73 -15.86 5.16
N ASN A 281 -3.81 -14.95 6.13
CA ASN A 281 -4.33 -15.24 7.45
C ASN A 281 -5.87 -15.34 7.43
N LYS A 282 -6.40 -16.53 7.71
CA LYS A 282 -7.85 -16.80 7.73
C LYS A 282 -8.65 -15.89 8.66
N THR A 283 -8.08 -15.49 9.80
CA THR A 283 -8.75 -14.59 10.76
C THR A 283 -8.94 -13.20 10.19
N THR A 284 -8.05 -12.79 9.30
CA THR A 284 -8.12 -11.49 8.63
C THR A 284 -9.24 -11.46 7.59
N LEU A 285 -9.37 -12.54 6.81
CA LEU A 285 -10.52 -12.75 5.92
C LEU A 285 -11.85 -12.81 6.70
N ALA A 286 -11.89 -13.55 7.81
CA ALA A 286 -13.05 -13.59 8.71
C ALA A 286 -13.42 -12.18 9.20
N HIS A 287 -12.43 -11.36 9.55
CA HIS A 287 -12.64 -10.00 10.01
C HIS A 287 -13.33 -9.11 8.96
N GLN A 288 -12.90 -9.17 7.68
CA GLN A 288 -13.61 -8.47 6.60
C GLN A 288 -15.07 -8.93 6.46
N GLY A 289 -15.35 -10.23 6.61
CA GLY A 289 -16.72 -10.76 6.68
C GLY A 289 -17.55 -10.16 7.83
N THR A 290 -16.93 -9.94 9.00
CA THR A 290 -17.60 -9.29 10.14
C THR A 290 -17.92 -7.80 9.94
N TYR A 291 -17.27 -7.14 8.97
CA TYR A 291 -17.68 -5.81 8.50
C TYR A 291 -18.80 -5.91 7.47
N LEU A 292 -18.61 -6.72 6.42
CA LEU A 292 -19.53 -6.76 5.28
C LEU A 292 -20.96 -7.05 5.70
N MET A 293 -21.20 -8.13 6.45
CA MET A 293 -22.57 -8.58 6.73
C MET A 293 -23.44 -7.55 7.47
N PRO A 294 -23.00 -6.95 8.61
CA PRO A 294 -23.79 -5.92 9.29
C PRO A 294 -23.94 -4.65 8.43
N LEU A 295 -22.89 -4.21 7.74
CA LEU A 295 -22.94 -3.00 6.90
C LEU A 295 -23.86 -3.19 5.69
N LEU A 296 -23.78 -4.34 5.01
CA LEU A 296 -24.64 -4.70 3.89
C LEU A 296 -26.11 -4.73 4.31
N LYS A 297 -26.42 -5.38 5.43
CA LYS A 297 -27.79 -5.42 5.98
C LYS A 297 -28.32 -4.03 6.34
N TYR A 298 -27.47 -3.18 6.91
CA TYR A 298 -27.84 -1.84 7.33
C TYR A 298 -28.00 -0.88 6.14
N PHE A 299 -26.96 -0.70 5.35
CA PHE A 299 -26.92 0.27 4.25
C PHE A 299 -27.81 -0.08 3.07
N SER A 300 -28.22 -1.34 2.92
CA SER A 300 -29.26 -1.71 1.95
C SER A 300 -30.67 -1.22 2.33
N ASN A 301 -30.87 -0.65 3.53
CA ASN A 301 -32.18 -0.30 4.08
C ASN A 301 -32.35 1.15 4.59
N ILE A 302 -31.28 1.95 4.63
CA ILE A 302 -31.35 3.37 5.03
C ILE A 302 -31.36 4.31 3.83
N ASP A 303 -31.67 5.59 4.01
CA ASP A 303 -31.46 6.59 2.95
C ASP A 303 -29.97 6.93 2.81
N LEU A 304 -29.35 6.52 1.70
CA LEU A 304 -27.92 6.77 1.48
C LEU A 304 -27.59 8.25 1.25
N ASN A 305 -28.56 9.10 0.90
CA ASN A 305 -28.32 10.55 0.79
C ASN A 305 -28.04 11.19 2.17
N ALA A 306 -28.57 10.59 3.23
CA ALA A 306 -28.36 11.03 4.62
C ALA A 306 -26.94 10.70 5.14
N THR A 307 -26.10 10.04 4.34
CA THR A 307 -24.71 9.74 4.73
C THR A 307 -23.77 10.94 4.59
N THR A 308 -24.19 12.03 3.95
CA THR A 308 -23.35 13.21 3.72
C THR A 308 -23.41 14.22 4.88
N SER A 309 -22.28 14.81 5.24
CA SER A 309 -22.21 15.89 6.24
C SER A 309 -21.14 16.92 5.88
N THR A 310 -21.23 18.12 6.48
CA THR A 310 -20.16 19.13 6.48
C THR A 310 -19.44 19.22 7.82
N GLN A 311 -19.87 18.43 8.81
CA GLN A 311 -19.30 18.38 10.15
C GLN A 311 -18.43 17.13 10.30
N ASP A 312 -17.39 17.26 11.12
CA ASP A 312 -16.45 16.18 11.43
C ASP A 312 -16.54 15.79 12.90
N ASP A 313 -16.50 14.49 13.13
CA ASP A 313 -16.40 13.86 14.44
C ASP A 313 -15.03 13.19 14.60
N VAL A 314 -14.49 13.30 15.81
CA VAL A 314 -13.39 12.46 16.27
C VAL A 314 -14.00 11.11 16.57
N TYR A 315 -13.40 10.04 16.05
CA TYR A 315 -13.85 8.68 16.32
C TYR A 315 -12.68 7.74 16.57
N PHE A 316 -12.92 6.71 17.37
CA PHE A 316 -11.94 5.67 17.67
C PHE A 316 -12.64 4.43 18.21
N SER A 317 -11.97 3.29 18.01
CA SER A 317 -12.49 2.00 18.47
C SER A 317 -11.86 1.62 19.82
N ILE A 318 -12.67 0.99 20.66
CA ILE A 318 -12.23 0.30 21.88
C ILE A 318 -12.78 -1.13 21.82
N PRO A 319 -12.34 -2.07 22.69
CA PRO A 319 -12.93 -3.40 22.73
C PRO A 319 -14.45 -3.35 22.76
N PHE A 320 -15.08 -3.95 21.74
CA PHE A 320 -16.54 -4.07 21.57
C PHE A 320 -17.33 -2.75 21.40
N SER A 321 -16.68 -1.62 21.11
CA SER A 321 -17.39 -0.34 20.94
C SER A 321 -16.68 0.63 20.00
N PHE A 322 -17.46 1.55 19.45
CA PHE A 322 -17.02 2.61 18.54
C PHE A 322 -17.51 3.95 19.09
N ILE A 323 -16.58 4.79 19.55
CA ILE A 323 -16.87 6.06 20.22
C ILE A 323 -16.64 7.20 19.24
N ASN A 324 -17.53 8.20 19.27
CA ASN A 324 -17.37 9.44 18.52
C ASN A 324 -17.86 10.68 19.29
N TYR A 325 -17.35 11.85 18.91
CA TYR A 325 -17.81 13.17 19.36
C TYR A 325 -17.33 14.29 18.39
N PRO A 326 -17.97 15.48 18.38
CA PRO A 326 -17.64 16.54 17.41
C PRO A 326 -16.21 17.08 17.53
N PHE A 327 -15.59 17.44 16.39
CA PHE A 327 -14.27 18.10 16.32
C PHE A 327 -14.18 19.36 17.18
N ASP A 328 -15.27 20.13 17.26
CA ASP A 328 -15.35 21.36 18.03
C ASP A 328 -15.10 21.16 19.55
N TRP A 329 -15.20 19.93 20.06
CA TRP A 329 -14.94 19.63 21.46
C TRP A 329 -13.45 19.53 21.78
N VAL A 330 -12.59 19.27 20.80
CA VAL A 330 -11.16 18.95 21.03
C VAL A 330 -10.42 20.11 21.72
N MET A 331 -10.62 21.34 21.27
CA MET A 331 -9.97 22.51 21.86
C MET A 331 -10.55 22.84 23.27
N PRO A 332 -11.87 22.93 23.49
CA PRO A 332 -12.46 23.05 24.82
C PRO A 332 -12.00 21.96 25.79
N MET A 333 -11.95 20.69 25.36
CA MET A 333 -11.46 19.58 26.19
C MET A 333 -10.01 19.79 26.60
N THR A 334 -9.15 20.22 25.68
CA THR A 334 -7.75 20.52 26.01
C THR A 334 -7.62 21.64 27.04
N LEU A 335 -8.39 22.72 26.91
CA LEU A 335 -8.40 23.84 27.86
C LEU A 335 -8.94 23.43 29.23
N ILE A 336 -9.99 22.62 29.27
CA ILE A 336 -10.56 22.08 30.52
C ILE A 336 -9.54 21.17 31.21
N ALA A 337 -8.86 20.29 30.48
CA ALA A 337 -7.82 19.42 31.03
C ALA A 337 -6.68 20.26 31.65
N LEU A 338 -6.25 21.33 30.97
CA LEU A 338 -5.26 22.27 31.51
C LEU A 338 -5.74 22.95 32.79
N GLY A 339 -6.98 23.46 32.79
CA GLY A 339 -7.59 24.11 33.95
C GLY A 339 -7.70 23.17 35.16
N LEU A 340 -8.14 21.92 34.96
CA LEU A 340 -8.23 20.91 36.01
C LEU A 340 -6.86 20.54 36.57
N LEU A 341 -5.86 20.37 35.71
CA LEU A 341 -4.50 20.09 36.17
C LEU A 341 -3.96 21.24 37.02
N ILE A 342 -4.13 22.49 36.58
CA ILE A 342 -3.73 23.68 37.36
C ILE A 342 -4.47 23.73 38.71
N LEU A 343 -5.77 23.46 38.72
CA LEU A 343 -6.57 23.42 39.94
C LEU A 343 -6.04 22.38 40.94
N PHE A 344 -5.79 21.15 40.51
CA PHE A 344 -5.27 20.09 41.39
C PHE A 344 -3.83 20.35 41.83
N ILE A 345 -3.00 20.97 40.99
CA ILE A 345 -1.68 21.45 41.41
C ILE A 345 -1.82 22.50 42.52
N PHE A 346 -2.73 23.46 42.37
CA PHE A 346 -2.97 24.49 43.38
C PHE A 346 -3.45 23.90 44.71
N ILE A 347 -4.46 23.01 44.67
CA ILE A 347 -4.98 22.34 45.87
C ILE A 347 -3.90 21.46 46.52
N GLY A 348 -3.15 20.69 45.72
CA GLY A 348 -2.06 19.86 46.21
C GLY A 348 -0.96 20.69 46.88
N LYS A 349 -0.64 21.87 46.34
CA LYS A 349 0.30 22.81 46.94
C LYS A 349 -0.25 23.39 48.25
N ALA A 350 -1.52 23.79 48.27
CA ALA A 350 -2.18 24.32 49.47
C ALA A 350 -2.20 23.28 50.61
N LYS A 351 -2.42 22.01 50.29
CA LYS A 351 -2.33 20.87 51.22
C LYS A 351 -0.89 20.42 51.52
N ARG A 352 0.13 21.06 50.94
CA ARG A 352 1.56 20.70 51.07
C ARG A 352 1.88 19.25 50.65
N LEU A 353 1.08 18.67 49.76
CA LEU A 353 1.28 17.31 49.23
C LEU A 353 2.27 17.28 48.06
N ILE A 354 2.36 18.39 47.32
CA ILE A 354 3.24 18.54 46.17
C ILE A 354 4.08 19.81 46.27
N THR A 355 5.22 19.83 45.59
CA THR A 355 6.10 20.99 45.49
C THR A 355 6.50 21.27 44.05
N PHE A 356 6.58 22.54 43.66
CA PHE A 356 6.98 22.91 42.31
C PHE A 356 8.37 22.40 41.95
N ARG A 357 9.30 22.41 42.90
CA ARG A 357 10.65 21.88 42.69
C ARG A 357 10.64 20.41 42.26
N GLU A 358 9.85 19.58 42.95
CA GLU A 358 9.74 18.16 42.59
C GLU A 358 8.97 17.96 41.28
N ILE A 359 7.92 18.74 41.00
CA ILE A 359 7.23 18.72 39.70
C ILE A 359 8.22 18.99 38.54
N PHE A 360 9.05 20.03 38.65
CA PHE A 360 10.04 20.36 37.62
C PHE A 360 11.13 19.28 37.49
N LYS A 361 11.56 18.67 38.59
CA LYS A 361 12.47 17.51 38.52
C LYS A 361 11.86 16.34 37.75
N GLY A 362 10.53 16.18 37.78
CA GLY A 362 9.83 15.16 37.00
C GLY A 362 10.01 15.27 35.48
N PHE A 363 10.41 16.43 34.94
CA PHE A 363 10.74 16.56 33.52
C PHE A 363 12.06 15.86 33.16
N VAL A 364 12.99 15.72 34.10
CA VAL A 364 14.29 15.09 33.86
C VAL A 364 14.16 13.62 33.44
N PRO A 365 13.50 12.72 34.21
CA PRO A 365 13.34 11.34 33.78
C PRO A 365 12.43 11.21 32.54
N LEU A 366 11.45 12.09 32.36
CA LEU A 366 10.54 12.06 31.21
C LEU A 366 11.27 12.43 29.91
N LEU A 367 11.85 13.63 29.84
CA LEU A 367 12.54 14.11 28.63
C LEU A 367 13.81 13.30 28.37
N GLY A 368 14.53 12.90 29.42
CA GLY A 368 15.67 12.00 29.30
C GLY A 368 15.28 10.66 28.67
N SER A 369 14.17 10.06 29.11
CA SER A 369 13.68 8.81 28.50
C SER A 369 13.25 9.01 27.05
N ILE A 370 12.54 10.10 26.71
CA ILE A 370 12.09 10.39 25.33
C ILE A 370 13.30 10.52 24.40
N ILE A 371 14.26 11.36 24.77
CA ILE A 371 15.44 11.65 23.94
C ILE A 371 16.27 10.39 23.77
N ILE A 372 16.59 9.68 24.86
CA ILE A 372 17.45 8.50 24.80
C ILE A 372 16.74 7.34 24.10
N ALA A 373 15.48 7.04 24.39
CA ALA A 373 14.76 5.95 23.71
C ALA A 373 14.59 6.24 22.21
N GLY A 374 14.27 7.48 21.83
CA GLY A 374 14.19 7.91 20.44
C GLY A 374 15.53 7.79 19.70
N LEU A 375 16.61 8.33 20.27
CA LEU A 375 17.94 8.28 19.67
C LEU A 375 18.49 6.85 19.58
N VAL A 376 18.39 6.07 20.66
CA VAL A 376 18.85 4.67 20.69
C VAL A 376 18.11 3.84 19.66
N THR A 377 16.81 4.05 19.49
CA THR A 377 16.03 3.32 18.49
C THR A 377 16.35 3.76 17.07
N PHE A 378 16.46 5.07 16.81
CA PHE A 378 16.81 5.61 15.50
C PHE A 378 18.20 5.17 15.03
N LEU A 379 19.21 5.31 15.90
CA LEU A 379 20.57 4.88 15.61
C LEU A 379 20.68 3.36 15.61
N GLY A 380 19.99 2.68 16.54
CA GLY A 380 19.95 1.23 16.63
C GLY A 380 19.43 0.58 15.35
N TRP A 381 18.35 1.10 14.76
CA TRP A 381 17.85 0.61 13.48
C TRP A 381 18.87 0.79 12.34
N LYS A 382 19.57 1.93 12.29
CA LYS A 382 20.66 2.14 11.32
C LYS A 382 21.81 1.15 11.50
N ILE A 383 22.17 0.84 12.74
CA ILE A 383 23.18 -0.17 13.06
C ILE A 383 22.71 -1.56 12.63
N VAL A 384 21.45 -1.92 12.88
CA VAL A 384 20.86 -3.18 12.40
C VAL A 384 20.98 -3.32 10.88
N LEU A 385 20.70 -2.26 10.12
CA LEU A 385 20.87 -2.27 8.66
C LEU A 385 22.33 -2.42 8.21
N GLN A 386 23.33 -2.11 9.04
CA GLN A 386 24.74 -2.38 8.72
C GLN A 386 25.11 -3.84 8.93
N PHE A 387 24.54 -4.49 9.96
CA PHE A 387 24.73 -5.93 10.20
C PHE A 387 23.94 -6.80 9.22
N TYR A 388 22.77 -6.31 8.78
CA TYR A 388 21.86 -7.00 7.88
C TYR A 388 21.57 -6.14 6.63
N PRO A 389 22.59 -5.88 5.78
CA PRO A 389 22.43 -5.02 4.61
C PRO A 389 21.36 -5.53 3.64
N GLN A 390 21.10 -6.84 3.62
CA GLN A 390 20.09 -7.47 2.78
C GLN A 390 18.66 -6.97 3.04
N TYR A 391 18.37 -6.37 4.20
CA TYR A 391 17.06 -5.78 4.46
C TYR A 391 16.76 -4.57 3.58
N SER A 392 17.80 -3.91 3.05
CA SER A 392 17.63 -2.80 2.11
C SER A 392 17.07 -3.22 0.74
N ASP A 393 17.13 -4.52 0.42
CA ASP A 393 16.55 -5.07 -0.82
C ASP A 393 15.02 -5.25 -0.71
N LEU A 394 14.45 -5.23 0.50
CA LEU A 394 13.00 -5.30 0.74
C LEU A 394 12.36 -3.91 0.61
N LEU A 395 11.96 -3.56 -0.60
CA LEU A 395 11.40 -2.23 -0.93
C LEU A 395 10.15 -1.85 -0.11
N ASN A 396 9.40 -2.83 0.38
CA ASN A 396 8.24 -2.61 1.26
C ASN A 396 8.62 -2.00 2.63
N GLY A 397 9.89 -2.08 3.04
CA GLY A 397 10.41 -1.48 4.27
C GLY A 397 10.05 -2.21 5.57
N PHE A 398 9.52 -3.44 5.49
CA PHE A 398 9.19 -4.28 6.65
C PHE A 398 9.74 -5.70 6.46
N THR A 399 10.55 -6.17 7.40
CA THR A 399 11.22 -7.47 7.32
C THR A 399 10.36 -8.60 7.88
N TYR A 400 10.61 -9.86 7.50
CA TYR A 400 9.88 -11.03 8.03
C TYR A 400 9.95 -11.14 9.57
N ASN A 401 11.07 -10.71 10.16
CA ASN A 401 11.29 -10.65 11.60
C ASN A 401 10.99 -9.24 12.20
N GLY A 402 10.28 -8.38 11.47
CA GLY A 402 10.01 -6.98 11.84
C GLY A 402 9.30 -6.83 13.19
N HIS A 403 8.38 -7.73 13.52
CA HIS A 403 7.70 -7.75 14.83
C HIS A 403 8.67 -7.99 15.99
N ALA A 404 9.72 -8.79 15.78
CA ALA A 404 10.74 -9.00 16.80
C ALA A 404 11.54 -7.72 17.04
N TYR A 405 11.83 -6.92 16.01
CA TYR A 405 12.45 -5.60 16.18
C TYR A 405 11.51 -4.62 16.90
N ILE A 406 10.20 -4.62 16.61
CA ILE A 406 9.22 -3.83 17.39
C ILE A 406 9.30 -4.22 18.87
N GLY A 407 9.22 -5.53 19.18
CA GLY A 407 9.34 -6.03 20.55
C GLY A 407 10.66 -5.64 21.23
N ALA A 408 11.78 -5.77 20.50
CA ALA A 408 13.12 -5.41 20.99
C ALA A 408 13.21 -3.94 21.39
N PHE A 409 12.81 -3.02 20.51
CA PHE A 409 12.91 -1.58 20.77
C PHE A 409 11.86 -1.07 21.75
N VAL A 410 10.65 -1.65 21.78
CA VAL A 410 9.62 -1.30 22.78
C VAL A 410 10.09 -1.70 24.18
N THR A 411 10.56 -2.93 24.35
CA THR A 411 11.07 -3.40 25.66
C THR A 411 12.35 -2.67 26.08
N LEU A 412 13.23 -2.31 25.14
CA LEU A 412 14.38 -1.44 25.40
C LEU A 412 13.93 -0.06 25.90
N SER A 413 12.91 0.53 25.28
CA SER A 413 12.35 1.82 25.69
C SER A 413 11.75 1.75 27.09
N ILE A 414 11.08 0.64 27.44
CA ILE A 414 10.58 0.40 28.81
C ILE A 414 11.76 0.26 29.80
N ALA A 415 12.83 -0.45 29.44
CA ALA A 415 14.03 -0.56 30.26
C ALA A 415 14.68 0.80 30.53
N ILE A 416 14.78 1.64 29.49
CA ILE A 416 15.27 3.03 29.58
C ILE A 416 14.37 3.84 30.53
N CYS A 417 13.04 3.74 30.41
CA CYS A 417 12.11 4.40 31.34
C CYS A 417 12.39 3.98 32.79
N PHE A 418 12.45 2.66 33.07
CA PHE A 418 12.75 2.19 34.42
C PHE A 418 14.12 2.66 34.91
N ALA A 419 15.13 2.76 34.04
CA ALA A 419 16.47 3.24 34.42
C ALA A 419 16.46 4.71 34.83
N PHE A 420 15.83 5.57 34.02
CA PHE A 420 15.68 7.00 34.33
C PHE A 420 14.86 7.21 35.61
N TYR A 421 13.71 6.53 35.75
CA TYR A 421 12.88 6.63 36.95
C TYR A 421 13.49 5.90 38.16
N HIS A 422 14.47 5.01 37.98
CA HIS A 422 15.24 4.46 39.09
C HIS A 422 16.24 5.49 39.64
N HIS A 423 16.93 6.21 38.76
CA HIS A 423 18.02 7.11 39.14
C HIS A 423 17.53 8.52 39.54
N PHE A 424 16.48 9.02 38.88
CA PHE A 424 16.02 10.41 39.04
C PHE A 424 14.67 10.53 39.74
N SER A 425 14.03 9.43 40.16
CA SER A 425 12.71 9.46 40.79
C SER A 425 12.62 8.59 42.04
N GLU A 426 12.39 9.24 43.18
CA GLU A 426 12.07 8.55 44.43
C GLU A 426 10.58 8.15 44.48
N ALA A 427 10.27 7.08 45.21
CA ALA A 427 8.89 6.59 45.35
C ALA A 427 7.94 7.65 45.91
N LYS A 428 8.41 8.46 46.88
CA LYS A 428 7.65 9.55 47.50
C LYS A 428 7.37 10.71 46.53
N SER A 429 8.22 10.91 45.51
CA SER A 429 8.06 11.97 44.51
C SER A 429 7.23 11.53 43.29
N THR A 430 6.79 10.26 43.20
CA THR A 430 6.07 9.73 42.03
C THR A 430 4.88 10.61 41.61
N MET A 431 4.03 11.00 42.55
CA MET A 431 2.85 11.84 42.24
C MET A 431 3.22 13.29 41.91
N ASN A 432 4.35 13.80 42.43
CA ASN A 432 4.89 15.08 41.99
C ASN A 432 5.38 14.98 40.53
N HIS A 433 6.11 13.91 40.21
CA HIS A 433 6.63 13.67 38.87
C HIS A 433 5.52 13.37 37.86
N TYR A 434 4.38 12.83 38.28
CA TYR A 434 3.26 12.53 37.38
C TYR A 434 2.64 13.77 36.73
N VAL A 435 2.85 14.96 37.29
CA VAL A 435 2.43 16.21 36.66
C VAL A 435 3.16 16.47 35.35
N SER A 436 4.44 16.07 35.21
CA SER A 436 5.21 16.34 33.99
C SER A 436 4.70 15.60 32.74
N PRO A 437 4.39 14.28 32.75
CA PRO A 437 3.80 13.62 31.58
C PRO A 437 2.39 14.12 31.29
N LEU A 438 1.58 14.46 32.31
CA LEU A 438 0.24 15.03 32.08
C LEU A 438 0.34 16.38 31.37
N LEU A 439 1.23 17.28 31.82
CA LEU A 439 1.43 18.57 31.18
C LEU A 439 1.98 18.43 29.76
N LEU A 440 2.95 17.54 29.53
CA LEU A 440 3.48 17.27 28.19
C LEU A 440 2.38 16.76 27.25
N TRP A 441 1.53 15.83 27.71
CA TRP A 441 0.41 15.35 26.92
C TRP A 441 -0.63 16.43 26.62
N ILE A 442 -0.89 17.37 27.54
CA ILE A 442 -1.77 18.52 27.28
C ILE A 442 -1.16 19.42 26.19
N ILE A 443 0.16 19.65 26.22
CA ILE A 443 0.85 20.43 25.18
C ILE A 443 0.75 19.73 23.82
N ILE A 444 0.98 18.41 23.78
CA ILE A 444 0.80 17.59 22.57
C ILE A 444 -0.65 17.71 22.06
N ASN A 445 -1.64 17.61 22.96
CA ASN A 445 -3.05 17.74 22.60
C ASN A 445 -3.43 19.16 22.14
N ALA A 446 -2.77 20.21 22.63
CA ALA A 446 -2.96 21.56 22.13
C ALA A 446 -2.47 21.72 20.67
N VAL A 447 -1.35 21.06 20.32
CA VAL A 447 -0.87 21.01 18.92
C VAL A 447 -1.83 20.20 18.05
N ILE A 448 -2.31 19.06 18.56
CA ILE A 448 -3.31 18.20 17.91
C ILE A 448 -4.61 18.97 17.63
N ALA A 449 -5.12 19.72 18.61
CA ALA A 449 -6.37 20.47 18.48
C ALA A 449 -6.37 21.44 17.30
N ASN A 450 -5.19 21.99 16.96
CA ASN A 450 -5.02 22.94 15.87
C ASN A 450 -4.64 22.30 14.52
N SER A 451 -3.84 21.23 14.54
CA SER A 451 -3.15 20.75 13.32
C SER A 451 -3.55 19.34 12.89
N LEU A 452 -4.15 18.55 13.79
CA LEU A 452 -4.48 17.15 13.55
C LEU A 452 -5.70 16.76 14.40
N THR A 453 -6.79 17.51 14.30
CA THR A 453 -7.98 17.40 15.18
C THR A 453 -8.55 15.98 15.24
N GLY A 454 -8.39 15.18 14.18
CA GLY A 454 -8.72 13.75 14.16
C GLY A 454 -7.99 12.88 15.20
N ALA A 455 -6.91 13.34 15.83
CA ALA A 455 -6.25 12.67 16.96
C ALA A 455 -6.73 13.16 18.34
N GLY A 456 -7.77 13.99 18.40
CA GLY A 456 -8.25 14.61 19.64
C GLY A 456 -8.59 13.63 20.76
N PHE A 457 -8.91 12.37 20.43
CA PHE A 457 -9.16 11.32 21.41
C PHE A 457 -7.96 10.98 22.31
N LEU A 458 -6.74 11.39 21.93
CA LEU A 458 -5.53 11.24 22.75
C LEU A 458 -5.56 12.09 24.04
N ILE A 459 -6.52 13.00 24.21
CA ILE A 459 -6.73 13.71 25.48
C ILE A 459 -7.44 12.82 26.52
N ILE A 460 -8.18 11.78 26.11
CA ILE A 460 -8.98 10.94 27.02
C ILE A 460 -8.09 10.25 28.07
N PRO A 461 -6.97 9.58 27.72
CA PRO A 461 -6.07 9.02 28.73
C PRO A 461 -5.54 10.07 29.73
N VAL A 462 -5.37 11.31 29.27
CA VAL A 462 -4.88 12.43 30.09
C VAL A 462 -5.91 12.81 31.14
N TYR A 463 -7.20 12.85 30.78
CA TYR A 463 -8.28 13.10 31.74
C TYR A 463 -8.31 12.06 32.85
N PHE A 464 -8.18 10.77 32.51
CA PHE A 464 -8.13 9.72 33.53
C PHE A 464 -6.90 9.88 34.44
N GLY A 465 -5.75 10.28 33.89
CA GLY A 465 -4.57 10.61 34.68
C GLY A 465 -4.76 11.83 35.59
N ILE A 466 -5.39 12.90 35.11
CA ILE A 466 -5.73 14.10 35.89
C ILE A 466 -6.71 13.75 37.01
N LEU A 467 -7.73 12.93 36.74
CA LEU A 467 -8.69 12.47 37.74
C LEU A 467 -8.00 11.64 38.83
N LEU A 468 -7.13 10.70 38.44
CA LEU A 468 -6.34 9.92 39.40
C LEU A 468 -5.44 10.82 40.26
N PHE A 469 -4.79 11.81 39.65
CA PHE A 469 -3.99 12.81 40.37
C PHE A 469 -4.86 13.64 41.33
N GLY A 470 -6.04 14.07 40.90
CA GLY A 470 -7.02 14.77 41.74
C GLY A 470 -7.46 13.94 42.94
N ILE A 471 -7.82 12.67 42.73
CA ILE A 471 -8.20 11.76 43.82
C ILE A 471 -7.06 11.63 44.83
N TYR A 472 -5.81 11.50 44.38
CA TYR A 472 -4.65 11.51 45.27
C TYR A 472 -4.53 12.83 46.06
N VAL A 473 -4.69 13.98 45.40
CA VAL A 473 -4.64 15.30 46.06
C VAL A 473 -5.75 15.46 47.12
N PHE A 474 -6.94 14.90 46.90
CA PHE A 474 -8.04 15.00 47.86
C PHE A 474 -7.93 14.01 49.02
N THR A 475 -7.57 12.76 48.72
CA THR A 475 -7.69 11.63 49.66
C THR A 475 -6.35 11.16 50.24
N GLN A 476 -5.23 11.55 49.62
CA GLN A 476 -3.89 10.99 49.85
C GLN A 476 -3.79 9.47 49.63
N HIS A 477 -4.82 8.87 49.03
CA HIS A 477 -4.93 7.45 48.81
C HIS A 477 -4.76 7.12 47.31
N TYR A 478 -3.94 6.11 47.04
CA TYR A 478 -3.85 5.49 45.72
C TYR A 478 -3.58 3.99 45.93
N SER A 479 -4.25 3.14 45.15
CA SER A 479 -4.10 1.69 45.19
C SER A 479 -3.78 1.15 43.82
N LEU A 480 -3.22 -0.06 43.76
CA LEU A 480 -2.93 -0.70 42.48
C LEU A 480 -4.20 -0.86 41.63
N GLY A 481 -5.34 -1.22 42.22
CA GLY A 481 -6.62 -1.35 41.53
C GLY A 481 -7.11 -0.03 40.92
N MET A 482 -7.00 1.08 41.67
CA MET A 482 -7.33 2.41 41.14
C MET A 482 -6.38 2.81 40.02
N ASN A 483 -5.07 2.64 40.21
CA ASN A 483 -4.08 2.99 39.20
C ASN A 483 -4.28 2.19 37.91
N LEU A 484 -4.62 0.90 38.02
CA LEU A 484 -4.97 0.06 36.87
C LEU A 484 -6.24 0.56 36.17
N LEU A 485 -7.32 0.81 36.92
CA LEU A 485 -8.59 1.28 36.36
C LEU A 485 -8.42 2.58 35.55
N PHE A 486 -7.71 3.57 36.09
CA PHE A 486 -7.45 4.83 35.41
C PHE A 486 -6.34 4.74 34.34
N GLY A 487 -5.54 3.65 34.34
CA GLY A 487 -4.54 3.37 33.32
C GLY A 487 -5.08 2.67 32.07
N ILE A 488 -6.26 2.01 32.16
CA ILE A 488 -6.87 1.27 31.04
C ILE A 488 -7.00 2.14 29.78
N PRO A 489 -7.53 3.38 29.82
CA PRO A 489 -7.66 4.19 28.60
C PRO A 489 -6.33 4.47 27.90
N ALA A 490 -5.23 4.65 28.64
CA ALA A 490 -3.91 4.83 28.05
C ALA A 490 -3.47 3.57 27.27
N LEU A 491 -3.71 2.37 27.83
CA LEU A 491 -3.41 1.11 27.16
C LEU A 491 -4.31 0.88 25.95
N VAL A 492 -5.63 1.03 26.11
CA VAL A 492 -6.61 0.81 25.04
C VAL A 492 -6.39 1.74 23.85
N ILE A 493 -6.13 3.01 24.12
CA ILE A 493 -6.04 4.02 23.06
C ILE A 493 -4.64 4.08 22.45
N VAL A 494 -3.57 4.07 23.25
CA VAL A 494 -2.21 4.38 22.74
C VAL A 494 -1.45 3.13 22.32
N SER A 495 -1.65 1.98 22.99
CA SER A 495 -0.83 0.79 22.72
C SER A 495 -0.98 0.22 21.30
N PRO A 496 -2.15 0.24 20.62
CA PRO A 496 -2.24 -0.23 19.25
C PRO A 496 -1.34 0.57 18.28
N PHE A 497 -1.19 1.88 18.49
CA PHE A 497 -0.34 2.73 17.65
C PHE A 497 1.15 2.41 17.75
N ILE A 498 1.60 1.88 18.90
CA ILE A 498 3.00 1.48 19.10
C ILE A 498 3.38 0.38 18.09
N VAL A 499 2.46 -0.52 17.78
CA VAL A 499 2.67 -1.64 16.85
C VAL A 499 2.28 -1.24 15.42
N MET A 500 1.15 -0.55 15.27
CA MET A 500 0.58 -0.20 13.97
C MET A 500 1.47 0.71 13.12
N PHE A 501 2.14 1.71 13.71
CA PHE A 501 2.94 2.66 12.92
C PHE A 501 4.12 2.02 12.18
N PRO A 502 4.97 1.20 12.81
CA PRO A 502 6.00 0.45 12.09
C PRO A 502 5.46 -0.49 11.01
N ILE A 503 4.30 -1.11 11.24
CA ILE A 503 3.66 -1.98 10.23
C ILE A 503 3.25 -1.15 9.00
N GLY A 504 2.50 -0.06 9.21
CA GLY A 504 1.96 0.74 8.10
C GLY A 504 2.98 1.62 7.36
N LEU A 505 4.01 2.11 8.06
CA LEU A 505 4.98 3.09 7.55
C LEU A 505 6.41 2.53 7.40
N GLY A 506 6.63 1.26 7.74
CA GLY A 506 7.92 0.55 7.68
C GLY A 506 8.78 0.73 8.92
N LEU A 507 9.77 -0.16 9.12
CA LEU A 507 10.60 -0.21 10.34
C LEU A 507 11.47 1.03 10.55
N LYS A 508 11.62 1.89 9.55
CA LYS A 508 12.28 3.20 9.70
C LYS A 508 11.63 4.11 10.75
N ILE A 509 10.34 3.91 11.06
CA ILE A 509 9.60 4.70 12.07
C ILE A 509 9.64 4.11 13.48
N LEU A 510 10.45 3.05 13.74
CA LEU A 510 10.54 2.41 15.06
C LEU A 510 10.81 3.40 16.21
N TYR A 511 11.53 4.50 15.94
CA TYR A 511 11.77 5.56 16.93
C TYR A 511 10.49 6.26 17.38
N GLY A 512 9.47 6.36 16.51
CA GLY A 512 8.14 6.86 16.86
C GLY A 512 7.44 5.95 17.86
N SER A 513 7.51 4.63 17.67
CA SER A 513 7.00 3.65 18.63
C SER A 513 7.73 3.70 19.97
N ALA A 514 9.05 3.91 19.96
CA ALA A 514 9.83 4.12 21.17
C ALA A 514 9.35 5.36 21.95
N ILE A 515 9.18 6.50 21.27
CA ILE A 515 8.67 7.74 21.88
C ILE A 515 7.26 7.54 22.44
N LEU A 516 6.34 6.93 21.68
CA LEU A 516 4.99 6.62 22.16
C LEU A 516 4.99 5.68 23.37
N THR A 517 5.92 4.72 23.41
CA THR A 517 6.11 3.84 24.57
C THR A 517 6.48 4.64 25.82
N VAL A 518 7.40 5.61 25.71
CA VAL A 518 7.78 6.49 26.82
C VAL A 518 6.61 7.37 27.26
N LEU A 519 5.87 7.95 26.32
CA LEU A 519 4.71 8.78 26.61
C LEU A 519 3.59 8.00 27.29
N THR A 520 3.38 6.75 26.89
CA THR A 520 2.42 5.83 27.52
C THR A 520 2.90 5.41 28.91
N PHE A 521 4.19 5.12 29.08
CA PHE A 521 4.81 4.86 30.39
C PHE A 521 4.58 6.03 31.34
N GLY A 522 4.70 7.27 30.84
CA GLY A 522 4.40 8.48 31.60
C GLY A 522 2.96 8.54 32.12
N LEU A 523 1.96 8.20 31.29
CA LEU A 523 0.55 8.11 31.72
C LEU A 523 0.31 7.01 32.75
N LEU A 524 1.08 5.92 32.67
CA LEU A 524 1.03 4.77 33.59
C LEU A 524 2.01 4.91 34.77
N LEU A 525 2.62 6.08 34.97
CA LEU A 525 3.59 6.30 36.04
C LEU A 525 3.05 5.98 37.45
N PRO A 526 1.77 6.18 37.80
CA PRO A 526 1.23 5.73 39.08
C PRO A 526 1.34 4.21 39.30
N ILE A 527 1.30 3.41 38.22
CA ILE A 527 1.50 1.96 38.26
C ILE A 527 2.99 1.67 38.38
N PHE A 528 3.79 2.08 37.39
CA PHE A 528 5.22 1.73 37.29
C PHE A 528 6.08 2.43 38.36
N GLY A 529 5.66 3.60 38.82
CA GLY A 529 6.27 4.33 39.92
C GLY A 529 6.15 3.61 41.26
N SER A 530 5.10 2.80 41.46
CA SER A 530 4.97 1.95 42.65
C SER A 530 5.84 0.67 42.58
N PHE A 531 6.50 0.40 41.46
CA PHE A 531 7.32 -0.80 41.33
C PHE A 531 8.54 -0.71 42.25
N VAL A 532 8.75 -1.76 43.02
CA VAL A 532 9.89 -1.92 43.94
C VAL A 532 11.08 -2.45 43.14
N LYS A 533 12.31 -2.06 43.52
CA LYS A 533 13.55 -2.44 42.83
C LYS A 533 13.50 -2.15 41.32
N LYS A 534 13.25 -0.89 40.92
CA LYS A 534 13.18 -0.47 39.52
C LYS A 534 14.40 -0.91 38.68
N GLY A 535 15.60 -0.94 39.26
CA GLY A 535 16.79 -1.47 38.60
C GLY A 535 16.68 -2.96 38.19
N ALA A 536 15.95 -3.80 38.94
CA ALA A 536 15.68 -5.19 38.54
C ALA A 536 14.74 -5.25 37.33
N TRP A 537 13.75 -4.35 37.25
CA TRP A 537 12.87 -4.22 36.09
C TRP A 537 13.61 -3.68 34.86
N THR A 538 14.54 -2.73 35.03
CA THR A 538 15.46 -2.32 33.98
C THR A 538 16.22 -3.52 33.41
N MET A 539 16.84 -4.33 34.27
CA MET A 539 17.57 -5.52 33.83
C MET A 539 16.67 -6.57 33.17
N PHE A 540 15.46 -6.77 33.70
CA PHE A 540 14.48 -7.69 33.12
C PHE A 540 14.08 -7.27 31.70
N PHE A 541 13.60 -6.04 31.50
CA PHE A 541 13.19 -5.58 30.17
C PHE A 541 14.36 -5.45 29.20
N PHE A 542 15.55 -5.13 29.69
CA PHE A 542 16.77 -5.14 28.89
C PHE A 542 17.13 -6.57 28.43
N ALA A 543 17.04 -7.56 29.31
CA ALA A 543 17.25 -8.96 28.95
C ALA A 543 16.20 -9.48 27.95
N VAL A 544 14.92 -9.09 28.12
CA VAL A 544 13.86 -9.40 27.14
C VAL A 544 14.15 -8.75 25.78
N SER A 545 14.62 -7.48 25.78
CA SER A 545 15.03 -6.79 24.55
C SER A 545 16.15 -7.53 23.84
N ILE A 546 17.18 -7.97 24.57
CA ILE A 546 18.26 -8.81 24.03
C ILE A 546 17.70 -10.11 23.46
N GLY A 547 16.76 -10.75 24.15
CA GLY A 547 16.08 -11.96 23.67
C GLY A 547 15.40 -11.74 22.31
N PHE A 548 14.68 -10.62 22.14
CA PHE A 548 14.08 -10.25 20.85
C PHE A 548 15.13 -9.94 19.77
N PHE A 549 16.23 -9.24 20.09
CA PHE A 549 17.31 -9.01 19.13
C PHE A 549 17.99 -10.32 18.68
N ILE A 550 18.21 -11.25 19.62
CA ILE A 550 18.74 -12.59 19.30
C ILE A 550 17.76 -13.34 18.40
N TYR A 551 16.47 -13.34 18.74
CA TYR A 551 15.44 -13.98 17.94
C TYR A 551 15.37 -13.37 16.54
N ALA A 552 15.40 -12.04 16.42
CA ALA A 552 15.41 -11.35 15.14
C ALA A 552 16.66 -11.71 14.34
N GLY A 553 17.84 -11.71 14.97
CA GLY A 553 19.10 -12.08 14.31
C GLY A 553 19.11 -13.53 13.82
N TYR A 554 18.57 -14.47 14.60
CA TYR A 554 18.45 -15.87 14.20
C TYR A 554 17.50 -16.05 13.00
N HIS A 555 16.42 -15.27 12.93
CA HIS A 555 15.45 -15.28 11.82
C HIS A 555 15.70 -14.18 10.78
N SER A 556 16.96 -13.75 10.60
CA SER A 556 17.34 -12.71 9.64
C SER A 556 17.61 -13.24 8.22
N GLY A 557 17.73 -14.56 8.09
CA GLY A 557 17.97 -15.25 6.83
C GLY A 557 16.72 -15.38 5.97
N TYR A 558 16.96 -15.78 4.72
CA TYR A 558 15.91 -16.12 3.76
C TYR A 558 15.83 -17.63 3.60
N GLU A 559 14.61 -18.12 3.42
CA GLU A 559 14.30 -19.54 3.24
C GLU A 559 13.02 -19.68 2.39
N HIS A 560 12.62 -20.91 2.10
CA HIS A 560 11.34 -21.15 1.42
C HIS A 560 10.18 -20.60 2.27
N GLY A 561 9.30 -19.78 1.67
CA GLY A 561 8.24 -19.05 2.39
C GLY A 561 8.72 -17.81 3.16
N LYS A 562 10.00 -17.44 3.03
CA LYS A 562 10.58 -16.15 3.43
C LYS A 562 11.60 -15.73 2.39
N ALA A 563 11.14 -15.56 1.16
CA ALA A 563 12.05 -15.49 0.02
C ALA A 563 12.84 -14.17 -0.03
N LYS A 564 14.06 -14.27 -0.55
CA LYS A 564 14.87 -13.12 -0.95
C LYS A 564 14.34 -12.55 -2.27
N SER A 565 14.08 -11.26 -2.33
CA SER A 565 13.79 -10.56 -3.59
C SER A 565 15.06 -10.22 -4.36
N ASN A 566 15.08 -10.46 -5.68
CA ASN A 566 16.10 -9.97 -6.59
C ASN A 566 15.55 -9.59 -7.97
N SER A 567 16.31 -8.83 -8.73
CA SER A 567 15.88 -8.30 -10.01
C SER A 567 16.88 -8.47 -11.13
N LEU A 568 16.37 -8.78 -12.32
CA LEU A 568 17.16 -8.90 -13.54
C LEU A 568 16.32 -8.49 -14.74
N LEU A 569 16.92 -7.64 -15.58
CA LEU A 569 16.32 -7.18 -16.83
C LEU A 569 17.36 -7.30 -17.94
N TYR A 570 16.88 -7.65 -19.13
CA TYR A 570 17.64 -7.57 -20.36
C TYR A 570 17.22 -6.30 -21.13
N VAL A 571 18.17 -5.42 -21.45
CA VAL A 571 17.90 -4.19 -22.21
C VAL A 571 18.67 -4.23 -23.51
N TYR A 572 17.96 -4.32 -24.63
CA TYR A 572 18.53 -4.20 -25.98
C TYR A 572 18.26 -2.80 -26.55
N ASN A 573 19.33 -2.08 -26.85
CA ASN A 573 19.27 -0.80 -27.55
C ASN A 573 19.41 -1.03 -29.06
N ALA A 574 18.28 -0.94 -29.77
CA ALA A 574 18.24 -1.15 -31.21
C ALA A 574 18.84 0.00 -32.02
N ASN A 575 19.08 1.18 -31.41
CA ASN A 575 19.76 2.29 -32.10
C ASN A 575 21.27 2.06 -32.21
N THR A 576 21.89 1.48 -31.16
CA THR A 576 23.34 1.23 -31.08
C THR A 576 23.70 -0.23 -31.33
N ASN A 577 22.69 -1.11 -31.45
CA ASN A 577 22.84 -2.55 -31.56
C ASN A 577 23.68 -3.15 -30.42
N SER A 578 23.36 -2.77 -29.19
CA SER A 578 24.05 -3.22 -27.97
C SER A 578 23.05 -3.70 -26.94
N ALA A 579 23.42 -4.67 -26.12
CA ALA A 579 22.58 -5.19 -25.04
C ALA A 579 23.30 -5.18 -23.70
N VAL A 580 22.52 -5.03 -22.62
CA VAL A 580 23.00 -5.09 -21.25
C VAL A 580 22.05 -5.87 -20.34
N TRP A 581 22.64 -6.53 -19.34
CA TRP A 581 21.96 -6.99 -18.14
C TRP A 581 21.91 -5.84 -17.15
N THR A 582 20.79 -5.67 -16.43
CA THR A 582 20.68 -4.66 -15.38
C THR A 582 19.77 -5.11 -14.25
N THR A 583 19.92 -4.47 -13.08
CA THR A 583 19.21 -4.80 -11.84
C THR A 583 18.89 -3.53 -11.05
N TYR A 584 17.89 -3.63 -10.18
CA TYR A 584 17.59 -2.66 -9.13
C TYR A 584 18.25 -3.02 -7.79
N ASP A 585 18.84 -4.20 -7.68
CA ASP A 585 19.34 -4.75 -6.42
C ASP A 585 20.54 -3.93 -5.91
N VAL A 586 20.58 -3.66 -4.61
CA VAL A 586 21.73 -3.00 -3.98
C VAL A 586 22.77 -4.05 -3.57
N ASN A 587 22.32 -5.22 -3.12
CA ASN A 587 23.16 -6.33 -2.69
C ASN A 587 23.00 -7.55 -3.62
N LEU A 588 23.96 -7.71 -4.55
CA LEU A 588 23.95 -8.80 -5.53
C LEU A 588 24.10 -10.18 -4.85
N ASP A 589 23.20 -11.11 -5.16
CA ASP A 589 23.35 -12.52 -4.81
C ASP A 589 24.03 -13.34 -5.92
N GLU A 590 24.33 -14.60 -5.61
CA GLU A 590 24.99 -15.55 -6.52
C GLU A 590 24.24 -15.75 -7.84
N TRP A 591 22.91 -15.63 -7.85
CA TRP A 591 22.12 -15.75 -9.07
C TRP A 591 22.29 -14.51 -9.94
N THR A 592 22.12 -13.30 -9.39
CA THR A 592 22.27 -12.05 -10.15
C THR A 592 23.73 -11.82 -10.59
N LYS A 593 24.72 -12.18 -9.76
CA LYS A 593 26.15 -12.12 -10.10
C LYS A 593 26.51 -12.97 -11.32
N SER A 594 25.80 -14.06 -11.57
CA SER A 594 26.05 -14.89 -12.76
C SER A 594 25.82 -14.16 -14.09
N TYR A 595 25.10 -13.02 -14.07
CA TYR A 595 24.86 -12.16 -15.23
C TYR A 595 25.63 -10.83 -15.19
N LEU A 596 25.80 -10.24 -13.99
CA LEU A 596 26.45 -8.93 -13.82
C LEU A 596 27.95 -9.02 -13.56
N GLY A 597 28.45 -10.21 -13.20
CA GLY A 597 29.82 -10.44 -12.75
C GLY A 597 30.07 -10.00 -11.30
N GLU A 598 31.29 -10.25 -10.82
CA GLU A 598 31.69 -9.94 -9.42
C GLU A 598 32.00 -8.45 -9.18
N LYS A 599 32.19 -7.65 -10.25
CA LYS A 599 32.50 -6.23 -10.14
C LYS A 599 31.24 -5.39 -10.38
N ASN A 600 30.85 -4.65 -9.35
CA ASN A 600 29.72 -3.73 -9.37
C ASN A 600 29.97 -2.54 -10.33
N GLN A 601 29.60 -2.69 -11.61
CA GLN A 601 29.59 -1.59 -12.58
C GLN A 601 28.26 -0.85 -12.48
N LYS A 602 28.32 0.46 -12.17
CA LYS A 602 27.11 1.29 -12.07
C LYS A 602 26.36 1.35 -13.40
N ALA A 603 25.03 1.38 -13.34
CA ALA A 603 24.14 1.51 -14.49
C ALA A 603 24.16 2.91 -15.11
N VAL A 604 25.26 3.28 -15.77
CA VAL A 604 25.43 4.59 -16.42
C VAL A 604 24.60 4.68 -17.70
N GLY A 605 23.83 5.76 -17.86
CA GLY A 605 23.06 6.05 -19.08
C GLY A 605 21.68 5.36 -19.18
N LEU A 606 21.48 4.23 -18.49
CA LEU A 606 20.19 3.51 -18.48
C LEU A 606 19.06 4.28 -17.78
N ASN A 607 19.41 5.04 -16.74
CA ASN A 607 18.44 5.84 -15.98
C ASN A 607 18.06 7.18 -16.65
N SER A 608 18.52 7.43 -17.89
CA SER A 608 18.14 8.65 -18.64
C SER A 608 16.68 8.62 -19.14
N LEU A 609 16.12 7.41 -19.30
CA LEU A 609 14.71 7.16 -19.59
C LEU A 609 14.09 6.39 -18.40
N PRO A 610 13.70 7.10 -17.33
CA PRO A 610 13.26 6.44 -16.10
C PRO A 610 11.96 5.66 -16.32
N LEU A 611 11.97 4.40 -15.92
CA LEU A 611 10.77 3.54 -15.91
C LEU A 611 9.96 3.81 -14.65
N ALA A 612 8.63 3.86 -14.78
CA ALA A 612 7.75 4.04 -13.63
C ALA A 612 7.84 2.86 -12.65
N SER A 613 7.94 3.18 -11.36
CA SER A 613 7.94 2.26 -10.21
C SER A 613 7.34 2.97 -8.98
N LYS A 614 6.80 2.21 -8.01
CA LYS A 614 6.08 2.76 -6.83
C LYS A 614 6.96 3.68 -5.98
N TYR A 615 8.24 3.35 -5.85
CA TYR A 615 9.21 4.08 -5.02
C TYR A 615 10.24 4.88 -5.82
N ASN A 616 10.00 5.09 -7.12
CA ASN A 616 10.91 5.80 -8.03
C ASN A 616 12.33 5.20 -8.04
N SER A 617 12.41 3.87 -8.04
CA SER A 617 13.66 3.10 -8.07
C SER A 617 14.34 3.20 -9.44
N GLY A 618 15.65 3.43 -9.43
CA GLY A 618 16.50 3.39 -10.62
C GLY A 618 17.40 2.16 -10.65
N PHE A 619 17.91 1.82 -11.83
CA PHE A 619 18.88 0.74 -11.98
C PHE A 619 20.18 1.06 -11.22
N THR A 620 20.68 0.08 -10.47
CA THR A 620 21.88 0.21 -9.64
C THR A 620 23.13 -0.23 -10.40
N TYR A 621 23.07 -1.43 -10.99
CA TYR A 621 24.19 -2.06 -11.69
C TYR A 621 23.81 -2.56 -13.08
N SER A 622 24.81 -2.66 -13.95
CA SER A 622 24.64 -3.21 -15.30
C SER A 622 25.92 -3.88 -15.80
N ALA A 623 25.77 -4.87 -16.69
CA ALA A 623 26.87 -5.51 -17.41
C ALA A 623 26.50 -5.74 -18.88
N ILE A 624 27.50 -5.89 -19.75
CA ILE A 624 27.27 -6.18 -21.17
C ILE A 624 26.58 -7.54 -21.30
N ALA A 625 25.53 -7.61 -22.13
CA ALA A 625 24.80 -8.82 -22.44
C ALA A 625 25.00 -9.21 -23.91
N PRO A 626 24.87 -10.50 -24.26
CA PRO A 626 24.87 -10.91 -25.65
C PRO A 626 23.67 -10.31 -26.39
N VAL A 627 23.90 -9.83 -27.62
CA VAL A 627 22.82 -9.39 -28.50
C VAL A 627 22.10 -10.60 -29.05
N VAL A 628 20.78 -10.67 -28.85
CA VAL A 628 19.90 -11.68 -29.43
C VAL A 628 18.92 -11.03 -30.39
N ASP A 629 18.52 -11.77 -31.44
CA ASP A 629 17.59 -11.25 -32.45
C ASP A 629 16.15 -11.30 -31.94
N ILE A 630 15.73 -10.22 -31.28
CA ILE A 630 14.36 -10.06 -30.78
C ILE A 630 13.54 -9.25 -31.79
N PRO A 631 12.36 -9.74 -32.21
CA PRO A 631 11.46 -8.98 -33.07
C PRO A 631 11.11 -7.61 -32.49
N LYS A 632 11.50 -6.55 -33.20
CA LYS A 632 11.27 -5.14 -32.82
C LYS A 632 9.84 -4.73 -33.21
N PRO A 633 9.17 -3.79 -32.53
CA PRO A 633 7.84 -3.35 -32.94
C PRO A 633 7.88 -2.57 -34.24
N THR A 634 6.79 -2.65 -35.00
CA THR A 634 6.60 -1.89 -36.24
C THR A 634 6.09 -0.49 -35.92
N ILE A 635 6.85 0.55 -36.28
CA ILE A 635 6.46 1.96 -36.08
C ILE A 635 6.00 2.55 -37.41
N SER A 636 4.70 2.89 -37.50
CA SER A 636 4.06 3.46 -38.69
C SER A 636 3.57 4.87 -38.45
N PHE A 637 3.93 5.81 -39.32
CA PHE A 637 3.39 7.17 -39.32
C PHE A 637 2.14 7.21 -40.21
N LEU A 638 0.97 7.02 -39.59
CA LEU A 638 -0.31 6.98 -40.30
C LEU A 638 -0.68 8.35 -40.89
N ARG A 639 -0.32 9.43 -40.19
CA ARG A 639 -0.48 10.80 -40.69
C ARG A 639 0.63 11.69 -40.15
N ASP A 640 1.14 12.55 -41.03
CA ASP A 640 2.11 13.58 -40.72
C ASP A 640 1.83 14.77 -41.63
N SER A 641 1.16 15.79 -41.09
CA SER A 641 0.67 16.92 -41.88
C SER A 641 0.82 18.23 -41.13
N VAL A 642 1.24 19.29 -41.83
CA VAL A 642 1.34 20.64 -41.27
C VAL A 642 0.03 21.39 -41.51
N ILE A 643 -0.51 21.98 -40.44
CA ILE A 643 -1.73 22.81 -40.44
C ILE A 643 -1.37 24.15 -39.76
N GLY A 644 -1.22 25.20 -40.56
CA GLY A 644 -0.78 26.52 -40.08
C GLY A 644 0.60 26.47 -39.41
N ASN A 645 0.68 26.83 -38.13
CA ASN A 645 1.93 26.78 -37.36
C ASN A 645 2.13 25.46 -36.58
N LYS A 646 1.22 24.49 -36.73
CA LYS A 646 1.27 23.20 -36.02
C LYS A 646 1.52 22.05 -37.01
N ARG A 647 2.17 20.99 -36.53
CA ARG A 647 2.32 19.71 -37.22
C ARG A 647 1.50 18.66 -36.47
N TYR A 648 0.55 18.04 -37.15
CA TYR A 648 -0.26 16.93 -36.65
C TYR A 648 0.43 15.60 -36.97
N LEU A 649 0.53 14.74 -35.96
CA LEU A 649 1.14 13.42 -36.05
C LEU A 649 0.14 12.38 -35.55
N LYS A 650 -0.06 11.32 -36.34
CA LYS A 650 -0.73 10.09 -35.92
C LYS A 650 0.23 8.92 -36.14
N ILE A 651 0.66 8.30 -35.05
CA ILE A 651 1.69 7.26 -35.03
C ILE A 651 1.06 5.98 -34.47
N ARG A 652 1.27 4.84 -35.15
CA ARG A 652 0.89 3.52 -34.69
C ARG A 652 2.14 2.69 -34.40
N ILE A 653 2.21 2.08 -33.23
CA ILE A 653 3.26 1.15 -32.81
C ILE A 653 2.59 -0.22 -32.65
N THR A 654 2.96 -1.15 -33.52
CA THR A 654 2.37 -2.50 -33.56
C THR A 654 3.36 -3.51 -32.97
N PRO A 655 2.97 -4.29 -31.95
CA PRO A 655 3.79 -5.38 -31.44
C PRO A 655 4.03 -6.46 -32.51
N ASN A 656 5.28 -6.90 -32.65
CA ASN A 656 5.64 -8.05 -33.50
C ASN A 656 5.93 -9.32 -32.67
N ARG A 657 5.71 -9.25 -31.36
CA ARG A 657 5.83 -10.34 -30.38
C ARG A 657 4.86 -10.11 -29.22
N LYS A 658 4.70 -11.07 -28.32
CA LYS A 658 3.92 -10.85 -27.08
C LYS A 658 4.63 -9.81 -26.22
N VAL A 659 3.93 -8.73 -25.90
CA VAL A 659 4.47 -7.60 -25.12
C VAL A 659 3.44 -7.19 -24.09
N ASN A 660 3.91 -6.57 -23.02
CA ASN A 660 3.07 -6.22 -21.88
C ASN A 660 3.03 -4.72 -21.64
N ARG A 661 4.06 -3.98 -22.08
CA ARG A 661 4.19 -2.56 -21.75
C ARG A 661 4.97 -1.78 -22.80
N TYR A 662 4.53 -0.55 -23.05
CA TYR A 662 5.26 0.47 -23.80
C TYR A 662 5.43 1.72 -22.94
N ASP A 663 6.67 2.19 -22.78
CA ASP A 663 6.95 3.52 -22.23
C ASP A 663 7.37 4.44 -23.37
N ILE A 664 6.68 5.57 -23.50
CA ILE A 664 6.95 6.59 -24.51
C ILE A 664 7.54 7.82 -23.85
N PHE A 665 8.62 8.30 -24.43
CA PHE A 665 9.31 9.51 -24.01
C PHE A 665 9.37 10.50 -25.17
N ALA A 666 9.32 11.78 -24.86
CA ALA A 666 9.55 12.86 -25.80
C ALA A 666 10.46 13.90 -25.14
N ASN A 667 11.32 14.54 -25.94
CA ASN A 667 12.20 15.60 -25.44
C ASN A 667 11.41 16.65 -24.63
N PRO A 668 11.82 17.04 -23.41
CA PRO A 668 11.06 17.99 -22.59
C PRO A 668 10.79 19.35 -23.25
N LYS A 669 11.62 19.74 -24.24
CA LYS A 669 11.41 20.97 -25.02
C LYS A 669 10.31 20.85 -26.09
N MET A 670 9.86 19.64 -26.39
CA MET A 670 8.71 19.43 -27.27
C MET A 670 7.41 19.68 -26.50
N THR A 671 6.63 20.66 -26.94
CA THR A 671 5.28 20.88 -26.42
C THR A 671 4.29 20.06 -27.24
N LEU A 672 3.54 19.19 -26.57
CA LEU A 672 2.49 18.37 -27.19
C LEU A 672 1.13 19.00 -26.90
N TYR A 673 0.27 19.06 -27.92
CA TYR A 673 -1.10 19.53 -27.78
C TYR A 673 -2.10 18.48 -28.23
N ASN A 674 -3.26 18.44 -27.57
CA ASN A 674 -4.37 17.52 -27.81
C ASN A 674 -3.89 16.07 -27.91
N PHE A 675 -3.02 15.66 -26.98
CA PHE A 675 -2.50 14.31 -26.95
C PHE A 675 -3.64 13.32 -26.66
N LYS A 676 -3.73 12.30 -27.51
CA LYS A 676 -4.57 11.13 -27.26
C LYS A 676 -3.78 9.86 -27.52
N ALA A 677 -4.13 8.83 -26.79
CA ALA A 677 -3.63 7.49 -26.99
C ALA A 677 -4.81 6.51 -27.04
N ASN A 678 -4.83 5.63 -28.04
CA ASN A 678 -5.92 4.68 -28.31
C ASN A 678 -7.32 5.31 -28.27
N GLY A 679 -7.43 6.54 -28.78
CA GLY A 679 -8.69 7.28 -28.89
C GLY A 679 -9.11 8.05 -27.63
N VAL A 680 -8.41 7.92 -26.51
CA VAL A 680 -8.73 8.62 -25.25
C VAL A 680 -7.70 9.70 -24.91
N SER A 681 -8.19 10.76 -24.29
CA SER A 681 -7.38 11.82 -23.69
C SER A 681 -7.22 11.59 -22.18
N GLU A 682 -6.25 12.26 -21.59
CA GLU A 682 -6.03 12.26 -20.14
C GLU A 682 -7.30 12.70 -19.39
N LEU A 683 -7.69 11.91 -18.40
CA LEU A 683 -8.83 12.20 -17.54
C LEU A 683 -8.57 13.47 -16.73
N GLY A 684 -9.52 14.41 -16.76
CA GLY A 684 -9.40 15.67 -16.01
C GLY A 684 -8.51 16.74 -16.66
N ALA A 685 -8.03 16.55 -17.90
CA ALA A 685 -7.22 17.53 -18.61
C ALA A 685 -7.93 18.90 -18.71
N LYS A 686 -7.33 19.93 -18.09
CA LYS A 686 -7.87 21.31 -18.07
C LYS A 686 -7.48 22.12 -19.29
N THR A 687 -6.42 21.73 -19.99
CA THR A 687 -5.88 22.46 -21.13
C THR A 687 -5.62 21.54 -22.30
N ASN A 688 -5.50 22.14 -23.48
CA ASN A 688 -5.13 21.44 -24.69
C ASN A 688 -3.64 21.08 -24.75
N ARG A 689 -2.82 21.50 -23.77
CA ARG A 689 -1.40 21.18 -23.67
C ARG A 689 -1.22 20.00 -22.71
N LEU A 690 -0.42 19.01 -23.11
CA LEU A 690 -0.05 17.92 -22.22
C LEU A 690 0.90 18.47 -21.14
N GLU A 691 0.45 18.48 -19.89
CA GLU A 691 1.31 18.80 -18.75
C GLU A 691 2.08 17.53 -18.36
N ARG A 692 3.39 17.67 -18.13
CA ARG A 692 4.26 16.54 -17.81
C ARG A 692 5.51 16.98 -17.06
N GLU A 693 5.95 16.13 -16.15
CA GLU A 693 7.22 16.28 -15.47
C GLU A 693 8.27 15.40 -16.15
N GLY A 694 9.18 16.05 -16.90
CA GLY A 694 10.28 15.36 -17.57
C GLY A 694 9.93 14.79 -18.96
N ALA A 695 10.63 13.71 -19.33
CA ALA A 695 10.60 13.18 -20.69
C ALA A 695 9.46 12.21 -20.95
N LYS A 696 8.98 11.49 -19.93
CA LYS A 696 7.93 10.48 -20.09
C LYS A 696 6.59 11.14 -20.46
N ILE A 697 5.86 10.54 -21.39
CA ILE A 697 4.52 11.01 -21.80
C ILE A 697 3.44 9.94 -21.68
N LEU A 698 3.82 8.67 -21.73
CA LEU A 698 2.86 7.58 -21.72
C LEU A 698 3.50 6.30 -21.17
N CYS A 699 2.72 5.55 -20.40
CA CYS A 699 2.96 4.17 -20.02
C CYS A 699 1.74 3.35 -20.44
N TYR A 700 1.83 2.62 -21.55
CA TYR A 700 0.73 1.80 -22.05
C TYR A 700 0.92 0.34 -21.65
N TYR A 701 -0.01 -0.20 -20.86
CA TYR A 701 -0.09 -1.64 -20.57
C TYR A 701 -0.94 -2.33 -21.64
N VAL A 702 -0.31 -3.29 -22.33
CA VAL A 702 -0.84 -3.89 -23.55
C VAL A 702 -1.74 -5.08 -23.20
N VAL A 703 -2.99 -5.03 -23.67
CA VAL A 703 -3.96 -6.14 -23.56
C VAL A 703 -4.19 -6.72 -24.95
N GLY A 704 -4.14 -8.05 -25.08
CA GLY A 704 -4.42 -8.73 -26.35
C GLY A 704 -3.50 -8.35 -27.51
N ASN A 705 -2.27 -7.89 -27.24
CA ASN A 705 -1.35 -7.37 -28.25
C ASN A 705 -1.91 -6.17 -29.06
N GLU A 706 -2.89 -5.44 -28.50
CA GLU A 706 -3.54 -4.32 -29.18
C GLU A 706 -2.52 -3.18 -29.43
N PRO A 707 -2.38 -2.67 -30.68
CA PRO A 707 -1.40 -1.64 -31.01
C PRO A 707 -1.60 -0.34 -30.22
N LEU A 708 -0.51 0.41 -30.04
CA LEU A 708 -0.56 1.76 -29.52
C LEU A 708 -0.77 2.74 -30.68
N GLU A 709 -1.84 3.52 -30.64
CA GLU A 709 -2.07 4.66 -31.51
C GLU A 709 -1.97 5.97 -30.75
N MET A 710 -1.01 6.81 -31.10
CA MET A 710 -0.87 8.15 -30.55
C MET A 710 -1.26 9.20 -31.59
N GLU A 711 -2.02 10.21 -31.17
CA GLU A 711 -2.29 11.40 -31.97
C GLU A 711 -2.03 12.67 -31.15
N PHE A 712 -1.34 13.63 -31.76
CA PHE A 712 -1.03 14.91 -31.11
C PHE A 712 -0.55 15.95 -32.11
N TYR A 713 -0.48 17.19 -31.66
CA TYR A 713 0.12 18.31 -32.39
C TYR A 713 1.41 18.76 -31.70
N ILE A 714 2.38 19.18 -32.51
CA ILE A 714 3.57 19.94 -32.06
C ILE A 714 3.69 21.23 -32.86
N ASN A 715 4.51 22.18 -32.41
CA ASN A 715 4.83 23.34 -33.24
C ASN A 715 5.63 22.89 -34.46
N LYS A 716 5.38 23.48 -35.64
CA LYS A 716 6.05 23.06 -36.90
C LYS A 716 7.59 23.17 -36.84
N ALA A 717 8.10 24.10 -36.03
CA ALA A 717 9.53 24.33 -35.83
C ALA A 717 10.15 23.40 -34.78
N SER A 718 9.34 22.63 -34.03
CA SER A 718 9.85 21.69 -33.04
C SER A 718 10.53 20.50 -33.72
N ILE A 719 11.74 20.17 -33.27
CA ILE A 719 12.42 18.94 -33.66
C ILE A 719 11.66 17.75 -33.07
N PHE A 720 11.35 16.78 -33.92
CA PHE A 720 10.70 15.54 -33.49
C PHE A 720 11.73 14.60 -32.88
N ASP A 721 11.63 14.38 -31.56
CA ASP A 721 12.58 13.60 -30.77
C ASP A 721 11.84 12.79 -29.69
N MET A 722 11.59 11.52 -30.00
CA MET A 722 10.85 10.61 -29.13
C MET A 722 11.55 9.25 -29.03
N ASP A 723 11.46 8.64 -27.86
CA ASP A 723 11.99 7.31 -27.56
C ASP A 723 10.87 6.37 -27.16
N LEU A 724 11.08 5.10 -27.48
CA LEU A 724 10.23 3.97 -27.15
C LEU A 724 11.03 2.98 -26.32
N ILE A 725 10.45 2.52 -25.22
CA ILE A 725 10.85 1.28 -24.56
C ILE A 725 9.68 0.31 -24.66
N GLU A 726 9.87 -0.79 -25.40
CA GLU A 726 8.97 -1.93 -25.38
C GLU A 726 9.42 -2.93 -24.32
N SER A 727 8.50 -3.47 -23.53
CA SER A 727 8.78 -4.47 -22.50
C SER A 727 7.85 -5.68 -22.60
N SER A 728 8.42 -6.88 -22.45
CA SER A 728 7.71 -8.15 -22.30
C SER A 728 8.12 -8.84 -21.00
N PHE A 729 7.19 -9.50 -20.33
CA PHE A 729 7.41 -10.16 -19.02
C PHE A 729 7.76 -11.64 -19.19
N ASP A 730 8.63 -11.94 -20.15
CA ASP A 730 8.96 -13.29 -20.58
C ASP A 730 10.43 -13.65 -20.32
N LEU A 731 11.22 -12.82 -19.61
CA LEU A 731 12.67 -13.02 -19.48
C LEU A 731 13.02 -14.43 -19.00
N MET A 732 12.33 -14.89 -17.96
CA MET A 732 12.55 -16.20 -17.34
C MET A 732 12.15 -17.37 -18.26
N THR A 733 11.28 -17.12 -19.23
CA THR A 733 10.75 -18.11 -20.19
C THR A 733 11.28 -17.93 -21.61
N ASN A 734 12.12 -16.92 -21.85
CA ASN A 734 12.53 -16.53 -23.20
C ASN A 734 13.60 -17.51 -23.73
N PRO A 735 13.33 -18.24 -24.83
CA PRO A 735 14.22 -19.29 -25.33
C PRO A 735 15.55 -18.75 -25.89
N LEU A 736 15.62 -17.46 -26.24
CA LEU A 736 16.83 -16.83 -26.76
C LEU A 736 17.84 -16.49 -25.66
N LEU A 737 17.34 -16.15 -24.47
CA LEU A 737 18.16 -15.67 -23.36
C LEU A 737 18.56 -16.77 -22.37
N LYS A 738 17.78 -17.86 -22.29
CA LYS A 738 18.08 -19.06 -21.47
C LYS A 738 18.49 -18.72 -20.02
N VAL A 739 17.73 -17.81 -19.39
CA VAL A 739 17.96 -17.40 -18.00
C VAL A 739 17.74 -18.60 -17.08
N LYS A 740 18.70 -18.86 -16.20
CA LYS A 740 18.63 -19.93 -15.20
C LYS A 740 17.47 -19.67 -14.23
N PRO A 741 16.68 -20.68 -13.86
CA PRO A 741 15.70 -20.54 -12.79
C PRO A 741 16.34 -20.06 -11.50
N ARG A 742 15.57 -19.30 -10.71
CA ARG A 742 15.94 -18.94 -9.34
C ARG A 742 15.90 -20.17 -8.43
N SER A 743 16.60 -20.11 -7.32
CA SER A 743 16.38 -21.04 -6.21
C SER A 743 14.99 -20.84 -5.60
N ASP A 744 14.46 -21.87 -4.95
CA ASP A 744 13.13 -21.93 -4.32
C ASP A 744 12.93 -21.00 -3.11
N TRP A 745 14.00 -20.39 -2.62
CA TRP A 745 14.03 -19.37 -1.57
C TRP A 745 14.25 -17.95 -2.13
N MET A 746 14.24 -17.76 -3.46
CA MET A 746 14.33 -16.46 -4.12
C MET A 746 13.06 -16.15 -4.90
N MET A 747 12.74 -14.87 -5.06
CA MET A 747 11.60 -14.38 -5.82
C MET A 747 11.95 -13.08 -6.56
N PRO A 748 11.19 -12.70 -7.60
CA PRO A 748 11.35 -11.40 -8.25
C PRO A 748 11.04 -10.24 -7.29
N THR A 749 11.85 -9.18 -7.34
CA THR A 749 11.62 -7.92 -6.62
C THR A 749 10.29 -7.26 -7.03
N PRO A 750 9.43 -6.89 -6.07
CA PRO A 750 8.16 -6.22 -6.32
C PRO A 750 8.32 -4.72 -6.64
N PHE A 751 7.23 -4.07 -7.05
CA PHE A 751 7.12 -2.60 -7.26
C PHE A 751 7.95 -1.97 -8.38
N VAL A 752 8.77 -2.76 -9.07
CA VAL A 752 9.59 -2.35 -10.23
C VAL A 752 9.26 -3.25 -11.41
N LEU A 753 9.47 -2.76 -12.65
CA LEU A 753 9.45 -3.65 -13.81
C LEU A 753 10.58 -4.67 -13.62
N ASN A 754 10.26 -5.95 -13.58
CA ASN A 754 11.24 -7.00 -13.32
C ASN A 754 10.99 -8.19 -14.25
N ASP A 755 11.98 -9.08 -14.35
CA ASP A 755 11.92 -10.27 -15.20
C ASP A 755 11.49 -9.95 -16.63
N ALA A 756 12.00 -8.84 -17.15
CA ALA A 756 11.54 -8.24 -18.39
C ALA A 756 12.62 -8.17 -19.47
N VAL A 757 12.18 -8.32 -20.72
CA VAL A 757 12.99 -8.13 -21.93
C VAL A 757 12.60 -6.83 -22.59
N LEU A 758 13.53 -5.87 -22.59
CA LEU A 758 13.32 -4.50 -23.03
C LEU A 758 13.97 -4.25 -24.40
N ILE A 759 13.25 -3.54 -25.28
CA ILE A 759 13.79 -2.98 -26.52
C ILE A 759 13.68 -1.47 -26.46
N GLN A 760 14.82 -0.79 -26.45
CA GLN A 760 14.92 0.66 -26.54
C GLN A 760 15.21 1.07 -27.99
N GLN A 761 14.39 1.96 -28.56
CA GLN A 761 14.63 2.54 -29.88
C GLN A 761 14.06 3.96 -30.02
N LYS A 762 14.63 4.74 -30.93
CA LYS A 762 14.03 6.03 -31.31
C LYS A 762 12.79 5.79 -32.16
N ILE A 763 11.74 6.57 -31.92
CA ILE A 763 10.59 6.64 -32.81
C ILE A 763 11.01 7.45 -34.03
N LYS A 764 11.23 6.79 -35.16
CA LYS A 764 11.62 7.42 -36.42
C LYS A 764 10.78 6.83 -37.55
N ARG A 765 10.59 7.62 -38.61
CA ARG A 765 9.95 7.11 -39.83
C ARG A 765 10.83 6.01 -40.41
N TYR A 766 10.25 4.83 -40.68
CA TYR A 766 10.97 3.82 -41.44
C TYR A 766 11.31 4.40 -42.81
N VAL A 767 12.60 4.60 -43.05
CA VAL A 767 13.16 4.84 -44.39
C VAL A 767 13.78 3.51 -44.76
N ALA A 768 13.22 2.82 -45.76
CA ALA A 768 13.87 1.62 -46.28
C ALA A 768 15.34 1.94 -46.55
N PRO A 769 16.30 1.08 -46.18
CA PRO A 769 17.69 1.33 -46.52
C PRO A 769 17.76 1.55 -48.02
N VAL A 770 18.34 2.69 -48.43
CA VAL A 770 18.65 2.94 -49.83
C VAL A 770 19.58 1.79 -50.22
N ALA A 771 19.09 0.86 -51.03
CA ALA A 771 19.95 -0.15 -51.61
C ALA A 771 21.12 0.61 -52.26
N PRO A 772 22.38 0.28 -51.95
CA PRO A 772 23.50 0.92 -52.64
C PRO A 772 23.23 0.76 -54.12
N ILE A 773 23.26 1.87 -54.85
CA ILE A 773 23.25 1.83 -56.31
C ILE A 773 24.46 0.99 -56.65
N VAL A 774 24.22 -0.25 -57.08
CA VAL A 774 25.24 -1.05 -57.71
C VAL A 774 25.52 -0.30 -59.00
N THR A 775 26.56 0.54 -59.00
CA THR A 775 27.12 1.03 -60.25
C THR A 775 27.48 -0.21 -61.04
N ALA A 776 26.74 -0.44 -62.13
CA ALA A 776 27.10 -1.48 -63.08
C ALA A 776 28.60 -1.32 -63.38
N PRO A 777 29.38 -2.41 -63.37
CA PRO A 777 30.79 -2.32 -63.74
C PRO A 777 30.85 -1.75 -65.15
N VAL A 778 31.61 -0.65 -65.30
CA VAL A 778 32.00 -0.15 -66.61
C VAL A 778 32.79 -1.27 -67.26
N VAL A 779 32.18 -1.95 -68.22
CA VAL A 779 32.87 -2.90 -69.08
C VAL A 779 33.70 -2.06 -70.05
N ASP A 780 34.99 -1.93 -69.74
CA ASP A 780 35.97 -1.39 -70.67
C ASP A 780 36.17 -2.40 -71.81
N SER A 781 35.44 -2.20 -72.91
CA SER A 781 35.51 -3.04 -74.09
C SER A 781 36.70 -2.63 -74.97
N LEU A 782 37.90 -2.97 -74.53
CA LEU A 782 39.08 -3.07 -75.38
C LEU A 782 39.67 -4.48 -75.29
N ALA A 783 38.91 -5.45 -75.79
CA ALA A 783 39.41 -6.79 -76.06
C ALA A 783 39.22 -7.11 -77.55
N ILE A 784 40.34 -7.14 -78.25
CA ILE A 784 40.49 -7.47 -79.67
C ILE A 784 39.92 -8.86 -79.95
N ALA A 785 38.94 -8.94 -80.83
CA ALA A 785 38.40 -10.20 -81.33
C ALA A 785 39.45 -10.91 -82.21
N LYS A 786 39.88 -12.10 -81.81
CA LYS A 786 40.69 -13.01 -82.62
C LYS A 786 39.76 -13.72 -83.62
N ASP A 787 40.01 -13.45 -84.89
CA ASP A 787 39.41 -14.12 -86.04
C ASP A 787 39.73 -15.62 -86.02
N SER A 788 38.71 -16.48 -86.16
CA SER A 788 38.90 -17.92 -86.30
C SER A 788 38.08 -18.46 -87.48
N LEU A 789 38.63 -18.22 -88.67
CA LEU A 789 38.31 -18.97 -89.88
C LEU A 789 38.63 -20.46 -89.69
N LYS A 790 37.62 -21.32 -89.84
CA LYS A 790 37.79 -22.71 -90.29
C LYS A 790 36.79 -23.04 -91.41
N PRO A 791 37.18 -23.90 -92.37
CA PRO A 791 36.70 -23.84 -93.74
C PRO A 791 35.51 -24.76 -94.01
N ALA A 792 34.77 -24.43 -95.06
CA ALA A 792 33.67 -25.19 -95.62
C ALA A 792 34.13 -26.54 -96.18
N VAL A 793 33.42 -27.61 -95.83
CA VAL A 793 33.43 -28.89 -96.55
C VAL A 793 32.05 -29.09 -97.16
N VAL A 794 32.04 -29.13 -98.48
CA VAL A 794 30.91 -29.46 -99.36
C VAL A 794 30.99 -30.94 -99.72
N LYS A 795 29.83 -31.63 -99.83
CA LYS A 795 29.43 -32.60 -100.90
C LYS A 795 28.30 -33.56 -100.43
N PRO A 796 27.58 -34.29 -101.32
CA PRO A 796 26.55 -33.77 -102.23
C PRO A 796 25.28 -34.67 -102.31
N GLN A 797 24.22 -34.14 -102.95
CA GLN A 797 22.98 -34.79 -103.44
C GLN A 797 22.05 -35.46 -102.43
#